data_AF-A0A419RSN7-F1
#
_entry.id   AF-A0A419RSN7-F1
#
_cell.length_a   1.000
_cell.length_b   1.000
_cell.length_c   1.000
_cell.angle_alpha   90.00
_cell.angle_beta   90.00
_cell.angle_gamma   90.00
#
_symmetry.space_group_name_H-M   'P 1'
#
loop_
_entity.id
_entity.type
_entity.pdbx_description
1 polymer ?
#
loop_
_entity_poly.entity_id
_entity_poly.type
_entity_poly.pdbx_seq_one_letter_code
_entity_poly.pdbx_strand_id
1 'polypeptide(L)'
;MSIARLLAVGLISSALVSCAVAEAQNSISRPRSEVGLYNFDDSESFEVFARRMQGLQREGRERGDGTIVVTGAMAESAAPPAPAPPPAAMAMEVSADASAPEQITNTQEAGVDEGAIVKDAGEYLVILRRGRIFTVRHGDSSLEPIDAANAFPPDAESPGDTWYDEMLVRGDQVIVVGYSYGDFGTEINRFRLGRDGSLTYRDTHYLRSGDYYSSSNYASRMIGDELIFYAPVYLNWSNWRSTMPALRRGGPDGEVVDLVDPNDIYVTERARRGKHVLPVAHAVTRCDLSVRELDCDATAVLGSWSRVFYVSPQAVYLWAGALDYSDEDNDGQLYRMPLDGSRPGAVPVNGSPIDQFSFTEDRQDNVLRVVLRGDDRGAGMWGSEFSSGDVGLLTVPLGAFTDGSEHLPRRALRELPSVDGWRFHNRFVGDYLLYAAASYGNEDEASFMYAAPVDGRPAQRLDLEHGVTRFDIMGADAVAIGPARDNALGFSSVSLGQSARVEDVYLLPRASEGEQRSQAFFYRPDPGSPGGLSGTLGLPVSRVRHGTGGEFLGNAAAIFFLRRDEREFAPAGQLVSREKSGVDDNCIASCVDWYGNARPIFLRDRIFALMGYEIVEGEMVNGGIREVRRARFNPPVRRASRED
;
A
#
# COMPACT_ATOMS: atom_id res chain seq x y z
N MET A 1 28.10 -72.34 13.01
CA MET A 1 27.82 -73.61 13.71
C MET A 1 27.18 -73.29 15.07
N SER A 2 26.58 -74.31 15.70
CA SER A 2 26.05 -74.46 17.07
C SER A 2 26.48 -73.47 18.20
N ILE A 3 25.75 -73.30 19.32
CA ILE A 3 24.31 -73.36 19.69
C ILE A 3 24.15 -73.00 21.21
N ALA A 4 23.04 -72.37 21.60
CA ALA A 4 22.36 -72.31 22.91
C ALA A 4 23.07 -72.14 24.29
N ARG A 5 22.56 -71.14 25.05
CA ARG A 5 22.01 -71.18 26.45
C ARG A 5 22.75 -71.93 27.59
N LEU A 6 22.99 -71.25 28.72
CA LEU A 6 22.18 -71.21 29.96
C LEU A 6 22.76 -70.07 30.87
N LEU A 7 22.04 -69.21 31.59
CA LEU A 7 21.03 -69.34 32.68
C LEU A 7 21.59 -69.77 34.06
N ALA A 8 21.82 -68.79 34.95
CA ALA A 8 21.98 -68.93 36.40
C ALA A 8 21.62 -67.61 37.11
N VAL A 9 21.21 -67.66 38.39
CA VAL A 9 20.70 -66.51 39.18
C VAL A 9 21.51 -66.35 40.47
N GLY A 10 21.72 -65.11 40.93
CA GLY A 10 22.32 -64.80 42.24
C GLY A 10 21.86 -63.43 42.76
N LEU A 11 21.45 -63.36 44.02
CA LEU A 11 20.95 -62.14 44.69
C LEU A 11 22.11 -61.33 45.29
N ILE A 12 22.00 -60.00 45.25
CA ILE A 12 22.55 -59.11 46.30
C ILE A 12 21.48 -58.05 46.62
N SER A 13 21.28 -57.78 47.91
CA SER A 13 20.26 -56.83 48.39
C SER A 13 20.87 -55.48 48.79
N SER A 14 20.24 -54.40 48.31
CA SER A 14 20.06 -53.10 48.98
C SER A 14 21.17 -52.53 49.89
N ALA A 15 21.83 -51.48 49.41
CA ALA A 15 22.36 -50.39 50.23
C ALA A 15 22.10 -49.05 49.50
N LEU A 16 21.78 -47.97 50.22
CA LEU A 16 21.33 -46.70 49.61
C LEU A 16 22.47 -45.72 49.32
N VAL A 17 22.41 -45.08 48.16
CA VAL A 17 22.87 -43.69 47.93
C VAL A 17 21.80 -42.99 47.07
N SER A 18 21.48 -41.74 47.38
CA SER A 18 20.36 -41.02 46.76
C SER A 18 20.63 -40.61 45.31
N CYS A 19 19.71 -40.93 44.40
CA CYS A 19 19.47 -40.13 43.20
C CYS A 19 18.27 -39.22 43.47
N ALA A 20 18.44 -37.90 43.35
CA ALA A 20 17.33 -36.98 43.38
C ALA A 20 16.56 -37.06 42.05
N VAL A 21 15.31 -37.52 42.10
CA VAL A 21 14.41 -37.47 40.95
C VAL A 21 13.82 -36.07 40.88
N ALA A 22 14.28 -35.27 39.91
CA ALA A 22 13.57 -34.08 39.50
C ALA A 22 12.40 -34.53 38.61
N GLU A 23 11.20 -34.57 39.16
CA GLU A 23 9.99 -34.79 38.37
C GLU A 23 9.77 -33.60 37.44
N ALA A 24 10.08 -33.79 36.15
CA ALA A 24 9.68 -32.86 35.11
C ALA A 24 8.14 -32.89 35.01
N GLN A 25 7.48 -31.98 35.71
CA GLN A 25 6.03 -31.83 35.63
C GLN A 25 5.64 -31.53 34.18
N ASN A 26 4.70 -32.31 33.65
CA ASN A 26 4.11 -32.05 32.34
C ASN A 26 3.41 -30.68 32.35
N SER A 27 4.08 -29.65 31.84
CA SER A 27 3.37 -28.52 31.27
C SER A 27 2.56 -29.06 30.08
N ILE A 28 1.23 -29.01 30.20
CA ILE A 28 0.33 -29.37 29.11
C ILE A 28 0.55 -28.34 28.01
N SER A 29 1.33 -28.73 27.00
CA SER A 29 1.57 -27.90 25.82
C SER A 29 0.25 -27.70 25.08
N ARG A 30 -0.34 -26.51 25.24
CA ARG A 30 -1.49 -26.06 24.43
C ARG A 30 -1.13 -26.26 22.95
N PRO A 31 -2.07 -26.71 22.10
CA PRO A 31 -1.82 -26.81 20.67
C PRO A 31 -1.47 -25.42 20.14
N ARG A 32 -0.53 -25.34 19.18
CA ARG A 32 -0.02 -24.07 18.65
C ARG A 32 -1.09 -23.15 18.04
N SER A 33 -2.29 -23.68 17.77
CA SER A 33 -3.49 -22.94 17.34
C SER A 33 -4.13 -22.06 18.43
N GLU A 34 -3.72 -22.19 19.70
CA GLU A 34 -4.17 -21.31 20.81
C GLU A 34 -3.19 -20.14 21.10
N VAL A 35 -2.11 -20.00 20.34
CA VAL A 35 -1.12 -18.92 20.52
C VAL A 35 -1.47 -17.73 19.63
N GLY A 36 -1.73 -16.57 20.24
CA GLY A 36 -2.11 -15.33 19.56
C GLY A 36 -2.85 -14.38 20.51
N LEU A 37 -3.50 -13.37 19.96
CA LEU A 37 -4.28 -12.37 20.71
C LEU A 37 -5.50 -12.96 21.43
N TYR A 38 -5.94 -12.30 22.50
CA TYR A 38 -7.21 -12.58 23.15
C TYR A 38 -8.37 -12.06 22.29
N ASN A 39 -9.43 -12.85 22.12
CA ASN A 39 -10.73 -12.43 21.58
C ASN A 39 -11.82 -12.68 22.63
N PHE A 40 -13.00 -12.12 22.41
CA PHE A 40 -14.09 -12.20 23.38
C PHE A 40 -15.01 -13.37 23.05
N ASP A 41 -15.18 -14.29 24.00
CA ASP A 41 -15.89 -15.55 23.80
C ASP A 41 -17.40 -15.35 23.51
N ASP A 42 -17.96 -14.19 23.91
CA ASP A 42 -19.36 -13.82 23.76
C ASP A 42 -19.59 -12.30 23.82
N SER A 43 -20.85 -11.88 23.65
CA SER A 43 -21.23 -10.47 23.83
C SER A 43 -21.16 -9.96 25.27
N GLU A 44 -21.30 -10.81 26.30
CA GLU A 44 -21.29 -10.34 27.70
C GLU A 44 -19.88 -9.90 28.14
N SER A 45 -18.87 -10.70 27.80
CA SER A 45 -17.45 -10.44 28.05
C SER A 45 -16.96 -9.19 27.32
N PHE A 46 -17.35 -8.97 26.05
CA PHE A 46 -17.05 -7.71 25.37
C PHE A 46 -17.81 -6.52 25.96
N GLU A 47 -19.07 -6.69 26.35
CA GLU A 47 -19.85 -5.63 27.01
C GLU A 47 -19.28 -5.23 28.38
N VAL A 48 -18.70 -6.16 29.15
CA VAL A 48 -17.93 -5.86 30.36
C VAL A 48 -16.69 -5.03 30.03
N PHE A 49 -15.98 -5.37 28.96
CA PHE A 49 -14.81 -4.64 28.48
C PHE A 49 -15.16 -3.22 27.98
N ALA A 50 -16.23 -3.08 27.20
CA ALA A 50 -16.74 -1.80 26.72
C ALA A 50 -17.15 -0.87 27.87
N ARG A 51 -17.88 -1.39 28.87
CA ARG A 51 -18.22 -0.63 30.10
C ARG A 51 -16.98 -0.15 30.86
N ARG A 52 -15.91 -0.95 30.90
CA ARG A 52 -14.61 -0.55 31.48
C ARG A 52 -13.98 0.60 30.70
N MET A 53 -13.94 0.50 29.36
CA MET A 53 -13.40 1.56 28.50
C MET A 53 -14.17 2.88 28.62
N GLN A 54 -15.51 2.84 28.69
CA GLN A 54 -16.30 4.03 29.01
C GLN A 54 -15.96 4.63 30.39
N GLY A 55 -15.62 3.79 31.38
CA GLY A 55 -15.16 4.24 32.70
C GLY A 55 -13.88 5.05 32.62
N LEU A 56 -12.86 4.46 31.99
CA LEU A 56 -11.57 5.12 31.74
C LEU A 56 -11.71 6.41 30.92
N GLN A 57 -12.62 6.43 29.92
CA GLN A 57 -12.90 7.61 29.10
C GLN A 57 -13.60 8.73 29.89
N ARG A 58 -14.37 8.40 30.95
CA ARG A 58 -14.92 9.40 31.90
C ARG A 58 -13.83 9.93 32.81
N GLU A 59 -13.00 9.06 33.39
CA GLU A 59 -11.89 9.47 34.26
C GLU A 59 -10.87 10.40 33.57
N GLY A 60 -10.51 10.13 32.30
CA GLY A 60 -9.60 11.02 31.54
C GLY A 60 -10.18 12.42 31.37
N ARG A 61 -11.44 12.52 30.95
CA ARG A 61 -12.17 13.80 30.81
C ARG A 61 -12.24 14.57 32.13
N GLU A 62 -12.47 13.89 33.26
CA GLU A 62 -12.52 14.51 34.60
C GLU A 62 -11.15 15.01 35.09
N ARG A 63 -10.05 14.37 34.66
CA ARG A 63 -8.68 14.80 34.98
C ARG A 63 -8.20 16.01 34.15
N GLY A 64 -9.01 16.47 33.19
CA GLY A 64 -8.59 17.47 32.20
C GLY A 64 -7.65 16.92 31.13
N ASP A 65 -7.51 15.58 31.05
CA ASP A 65 -6.77 14.88 30.01
C ASP A 65 -7.63 14.85 28.73
N GLY A 66 -7.69 16.04 28.13
CA GLY A 66 -8.51 16.34 26.96
C GLY A 66 -7.93 15.70 25.73
N THR A 67 -8.25 14.42 25.52
CA THR A 67 -8.02 13.70 24.28
C THR A 67 -8.53 14.56 23.13
N ILE A 68 -7.61 15.11 22.34
CA ILE A 68 -7.94 15.88 21.15
C ILE A 68 -8.50 14.88 20.14
N VAL A 69 -9.82 14.71 20.15
CA VAL A 69 -10.53 14.03 19.08
C VAL A 69 -10.41 14.94 17.86
N VAL A 70 -9.37 14.71 17.06
CA VAL A 70 -9.26 15.24 15.72
C VAL A 70 -10.29 14.50 14.86
N THR A 71 -11.56 14.87 15.03
CA THR A 71 -12.50 14.80 13.91
C THR A 71 -11.88 15.59 12.77
N GLY A 72 -12.01 15.10 11.54
CA GLY A 72 -11.48 15.74 10.34
C GLY A 72 -12.25 17.01 9.97
N ALA A 73 -12.34 17.98 10.88
CA ALA A 73 -12.90 19.31 10.63
C ALA A 73 -12.01 19.99 9.58
N MET A 74 -12.50 20.05 8.35
CA MET A 74 -11.73 20.46 7.18
C MET A 74 -11.17 21.87 7.36
N ALA A 75 -9.87 22.02 7.15
CA ALA A 75 -9.28 23.33 6.91
C ALA A 75 -9.63 23.75 5.47
N GLU A 76 -10.60 24.66 5.32
CA GLU A 76 -10.95 25.23 4.01
C GLU A 76 -9.73 25.87 3.35
N SER A 77 -9.31 25.34 2.20
CA SER A 77 -8.21 25.87 1.39
C SER A 77 -8.62 25.89 -0.08
N ALA A 78 -8.40 27.02 -0.75
CA ALA A 78 -8.95 27.28 -2.09
C ALA A 78 -8.10 26.68 -3.22
N ALA A 79 -8.77 26.16 -4.26
CA ALA A 79 -8.13 25.43 -5.36
C ALA A 79 -7.44 26.32 -6.42
N PRO A 80 -6.25 25.95 -6.93
CA PRO A 80 -5.53 26.66 -8.01
C PRO A 80 -5.68 26.03 -9.43
N PRO A 81 -5.40 26.79 -10.52
CA PRO A 81 -5.42 26.32 -11.94
C PRO A 81 -4.02 25.90 -12.52
N ALA A 82 -3.92 25.19 -13.68
CA ALA A 82 -2.69 24.45 -14.12
C ALA A 82 -2.00 24.64 -15.54
N PRO A 83 -2.47 24.12 -16.70
CA PRO A 83 -1.97 22.84 -17.29
C PRO A 83 -1.37 22.79 -18.75
N ALA A 84 -0.72 21.64 -19.11
CA ALA A 84 -0.54 21.00 -20.48
C ALA A 84 0.73 21.30 -21.41
N PRO A 85 1.02 20.63 -22.60
CA PRO A 85 1.94 19.43 -22.74
C PRO A 85 2.87 19.15 -24.05
N PRO A 86 3.78 18.07 -24.15
CA PRO A 86 4.93 17.82 -25.16
C PRO A 86 5.00 16.59 -26.26
N PRO A 87 6.03 15.64 -26.44
CA PRO A 87 6.00 14.29 -27.22
C PRO A 87 6.88 12.95 -26.88
N ALA A 88 6.31 11.68 -26.94
CA ALA A 88 6.74 10.18 -27.05
C ALA A 88 7.96 9.40 -26.36
N ALA A 89 8.11 8.08 -25.87
CA ALA A 89 7.36 6.83 -25.35
C ALA A 89 8.27 5.61 -24.73
N MET A 90 7.92 4.27 -24.62
CA MET A 90 8.70 3.05 -24.02
C MET A 90 8.84 1.69 -24.88
N ALA A 91 9.19 0.38 -24.60
CA ALA A 91 9.83 -0.59 -23.62
C ALA A 91 9.74 -2.13 -24.07
N MET A 92 10.18 -3.18 -23.30
CA MET A 92 9.95 -4.70 -23.42
C MET A 92 10.25 -5.44 -22.03
N GLU A 93 9.90 -6.68 -21.55
CA GLU A 93 8.87 -7.80 -21.74
C GLU A 93 8.54 -8.60 -20.37
N VAL A 94 7.84 -9.78 -20.30
CA VAL A 94 7.23 -10.49 -19.07
C VAL A 94 7.15 -12.07 -19.15
N SER A 95 6.72 -12.82 -18.11
CA SER A 95 6.37 -14.30 -18.14
C SER A 95 4.89 -14.63 -17.78
N ALA A 96 4.32 -15.75 -18.28
CA ALA A 96 2.86 -15.89 -18.44
C ALA A 96 2.19 -17.16 -17.83
N ASP A 97 0.95 -16.98 -17.36
CA ASP A 97 -0.11 -18.01 -17.29
C ASP A 97 -1.35 -17.49 -18.06
N ALA A 98 -2.10 -18.37 -18.72
CA ALA A 98 -2.81 -18.04 -19.96
C ALA A 98 -4.27 -17.57 -19.82
N SER A 99 -4.73 -17.19 -18.62
CA SER A 99 -6.12 -16.76 -18.39
C SER A 99 -6.31 -15.65 -17.35
N ALA A 100 -5.23 -15.02 -16.86
CA ALA A 100 -5.29 -13.82 -16.04
C ALA A 100 -5.00 -12.55 -16.88
N PRO A 101 -5.56 -11.37 -16.54
CA PRO A 101 -5.08 -10.10 -17.08
C PRO A 101 -3.63 -9.84 -16.63
N GLU A 102 -2.92 -9.02 -17.38
CA GLU A 102 -1.50 -8.77 -17.17
C GLU A 102 -1.25 -7.64 -16.17
N GLN A 103 -0.27 -7.82 -15.29
CA GLN A 103 -0.03 -6.92 -14.17
C GLN A 103 0.71 -5.64 -14.59
N ILE A 104 -0.05 -4.68 -15.13
CA ILE A 104 0.47 -3.35 -15.55
C ILE A 104 0.68 -2.36 -14.38
N THR A 105 0.36 -2.74 -13.14
CA THR A 105 0.53 -1.91 -11.94
C THR A 105 1.86 -2.24 -11.26
N ASN A 106 2.70 -1.24 -10.97
CA ASN A 106 3.90 -1.38 -10.11
C ASN A 106 3.46 -1.50 -8.65
N THR A 107 3.16 -2.73 -8.22
CA THR A 107 2.71 -3.05 -6.86
C THR A 107 3.88 -3.22 -5.90
N GLN A 108 3.60 -3.14 -4.61
CA GLN A 108 4.59 -3.43 -3.58
C GLN A 108 5.00 -4.92 -3.57
N GLU A 109 4.02 -5.83 -3.72
CA GLU A 109 4.22 -7.27 -3.54
C GLU A 109 3.85 -8.10 -4.77
N ALA A 110 4.60 -9.19 -4.97
CA ALA A 110 4.37 -10.12 -6.06
C ALA A 110 3.21 -11.07 -5.73
N GLY A 111 2.12 -10.97 -6.50
CA GLY A 111 0.90 -11.75 -6.30
C GLY A 111 -0.16 -11.07 -5.42
N VAL A 112 0.06 -9.82 -5.03
CA VAL A 112 -0.95 -8.93 -4.44
C VAL A 112 -1.21 -7.80 -5.44
N ASP A 113 -2.44 -7.71 -5.96
CA ASP A 113 -2.83 -6.55 -6.78
C ASP A 113 -3.28 -5.38 -5.90
N GLU A 114 -3.16 -4.15 -6.41
CA GLU A 114 -3.44 -2.89 -5.72
C GLU A 114 -4.47 -2.06 -6.49
N GLY A 115 -5.27 -1.24 -5.80
CA GLY A 115 -6.12 -0.25 -6.46
C GLY A 115 -5.33 0.66 -7.40
N ALA A 116 -5.80 0.86 -8.63
CA ALA A 116 -5.13 1.74 -9.59
C ALA A 116 -6.12 2.46 -10.51
N ILE A 117 -5.70 3.62 -11.05
CA ILE A 117 -6.50 4.40 -12.02
C ILE A 117 -6.60 3.75 -13.41
N VAL A 118 -5.85 2.65 -13.67
CA VAL A 118 -5.88 1.91 -14.93
C VAL A 118 -5.53 0.44 -14.71
N LYS A 119 -6.26 -0.46 -15.40
CA LYS A 119 -6.08 -1.92 -15.35
C LYS A 119 -6.18 -2.55 -16.74
N ASP A 120 -5.44 -3.63 -16.95
CA ASP A 120 -5.63 -4.52 -18.11
C ASP A 120 -6.90 -5.37 -17.93
N ALA A 121 -7.58 -5.62 -19.05
CA ALA A 121 -8.71 -6.53 -19.19
C ALA A 121 -8.63 -7.29 -20.54
N GLY A 122 -7.43 -7.69 -20.96
CA GLY A 122 -7.16 -8.59 -22.07
C GLY A 122 -7.15 -7.94 -23.45
N GLU A 123 -8.30 -7.42 -23.90
CA GLU A 123 -8.43 -6.62 -25.14
C GLU A 123 -8.70 -5.13 -24.85
N TYR A 124 -8.93 -4.78 -23.58
CA TYR A 124 -9.34 -3.46 -23.14
C TYR A 124 -8.47 -2.98 -21.98
N LEU A 125 -8.05 -1.71 -22.02
CA LEU A 125 -7.60 -0.99 -20.83
C LEU A 125 -8.82 -0.32 -20.23
N VAL A 126 -9.09 -0.62 -18.96
CA VAL A 126 -10.12 0.03 -18.16
C VAL A 126 -9.46 1.18 -17.40
N ILE A 127 -10.04 2.37 -17.44
CA ILE A 127 -9.47 3.61 -16.88
C ILE A 127 -10.50 4.27 -15.95
N LEU A 128 -10.14 4.47 -14.68
CA LEU A 128 -10.90 5.29 -13.73
C LEU A 128 -10.38 6.73 -13.79
N ARG A 129 -11.24 7.70 -14.08
CA ARG A 129 -10.89 9.13 -14.02
C ARG A 129 -12.10 10.04 -13.78
N ARG A 130 -11.97 10.97 -12.83
CA ARG A 130 -12.94 12.06 -12.54
C ARG A 130 -14.39 11.57 -12.44
N GLY A 131 -14.61 10.60 -11.55
CA GLY A 131 -15.92 10.02 -11.26
C GLY A 131 -16.51 9.17 -12.40
N ARG A 132 -15.68 8.70 -13.34
CA ARG A 132 -16.10 7.93 -14.52
C ARG A 132 -15.12 6.79 -14.83
N ILE A 133 -15.65 5.73 -15.42
CA ILE A 133 -14.91 4.57 -15.91
C ILE A 133 -14.97 4.60 -17.43
N PHE A 134 -13.83 4.36 -18.10
CA PHE A 134 -13.72 4.31 -19.56
C PHE A 134 -13.11 2.99 -19.99
N THR A 135 -13.55 2.45 -21.12
CA THR A 135 -12.90 1.31 -21.79
C THR A 135 -12.24 1.75 -23.08
N VAL A 136 -10.98 1.37 -23.27
CA VAL A 136 -10.25 1.60 -24.53
C VAL A 136 -9.75 0.25 -25.05
N ARG A 137 -10.27 -0.20 -26.19
CA ARG A 137 -9.79 -1.39 -26.88
C ARG A 137 -8.38 -1.16 -27.40
N HIS A 138 -7.48 -2.13 -27.20
CA HIS A 138 -6.16 -2.15 -27.80
C HIS A 138 -5.90 -3.46 -28.55
N GLY A 139 -5.49 -3.34 -29.82
CA GLY A 139 -5.08 -4.47 -30.65
C GLY A 139 -3.95 -4.06 -31.58
N ASP A 140 -3.39 -5.00 -32.33
CA ASP A 140 -2.17 -4.79 -33.14
C ASP A 140 -2.25 -3.55 -34.05
N SER A 141 -3.45 -3.19 -34.52
CA SER A 141 -3.74 -2.02 -35.35
C SER A 141 -4.80 -1.06 -34.78
N SER A 142 -5.33 -1.31 -33.56
CA SER A 142 -6.38 -0.51 -32.93
C SER A 142 -5.95 0.11 -31.59
N LEU A 143 -6.47 1.31 -31.33
CA LEU A 143 -6.54 1.96 -30.02
C LEU A 143 -7.79 2.86 -30.04
N GLU A 144 -8.88 2.38 -29.44
CA GLU A 144 -10.24 2.88 -29.70
C GLU A 144 -11.04 3.01 -28.39
N PRO A 145 -11.54 4.20 -28.01
CA PRO A 145 -12.49 4.34 -26.91
C PRO A 145 -13.81 3.65 -27.27
N ILE A 146 -14.32 2.83 -26.36
CA ILE A 146 -15.51 2.00 -26.60
C ILE A 146 -16.71 2.51 -25.81
N ASP A 147 -16.58 2.59 -24.48
CA ASP A 147 -17.68 2.96 -23.60
C ASP A 147 -17.20 3.84 -22.43
N ALA A 148 -18.15 4.53 -21.79
CA ALA A 148 -17.91 5.39 -20.64
C ALA A 148 -19.11 5.35 -19.68
N ALA A 149 -18.89 4.88 -18.46
CA ALA A 149 -19.86 4.87 -17.37
C ALA A 149 -19.50 5.90 -16.29
N ASN A 150 -20.49 6.33 -15.50
CA ASN A 150 -20.20 6.97 -14.22
C ASN A 150 -19.65 5.92 -13.24
N ALA A 151 -18.74 6.32 -12.35
CA ALA A 151 -18.18 5.46 -11.30
C ALA A 151 -19.14 5.25 -10.11
N PHE A 152 -20.20 6.06 -10.03
CA PHE A 152 -21.24 6.08 -9.01
C PHE A 152 -22.55 5.43 -9.49
N PRO A 153 -23.42 4.93 -8.58
CA PRO A 153 -24.69 4.33 -8.95
C PRO A 153 -25.61 5.30 -9.73
N PRO A 154 -26.43 4.81 -10.69
CA PRO A 154 -27.26 5.67 -11.56
C PRO A 154 -28.30 6.53 -10.83
N ASP A 155 -28.65 6.14 -9.61
CA ASP A 155 -29.65 6.69 -8.71
C ASP A 155 -29.04 7.47 -7.51
N ALA A 156 -27.73 7.72 -7.52
CA ALA A 156 -27.07 8.55 -6.50
C ALA A 156 -27.66 9.97 -6.42
N GLU A 157 -28.12 10.39 -5.24
CA GLU A 157 -28.63 11.76 -5.01
C GLU A 157 -27.49 12.80 -4.93
N SER A 158 -26.43 12.50 -4.19
CA SER A 158 -25.25 13.36 -3.97
C SER A 158 -23.92 12.68 -4.37
N PRO A 159 -23.74 12.23 -5.63
CA PRO A 159 -22.51 11.53 -6.04
C PRO A 159 -21.23 12.37 -5.90
N GLY A 160 -21.33 13.69 -5.74
CA GLY A 160 -20.21 14.58 -5.47
C GLY A 160 -19.57 14.43 -4.09
N ASP A 161 -20.27 13.79 -3.13
CA ASP A 161 -19.77 13.59 -1.76
C ASP A 161 -18.89 12.33 -1.62
N THR A 162 -18.79 11.51 -2.69
CA THR A 162 -17.89 10.34 -2.78
C THR A 162 -16.68 10.63 -3.67
N TRP A 163 -15.49 10.29 -3.16
CA TRP A 163 -14.24 10.32 -3.90
C TRP A 163 -13.96 8.93 -4.47
N TYR A 164 -13.90 8.82 -5.80
CA TYR A 164 -13.63 7.59 -6.55
C TYR A 164 -12.23 7.67 -7.13
N ASP A 165 -11.34 6.83 -6.63
CA ASP A 165 -9.90 6.99 -6.78
C ASP A 165 -9.16 5.66 -7.03
N GLU A 166 -9.68 4.53 -6.53
CA GLU A 166 -9.14 3.19 -6.75
C GLU A 166 -10.04 2.29 -7.61
N MET A 167 -9.42 1.45 -8.45
CA MET A 167 -10.13 0.43 -9.24
C MET A 167 -9.32 -0.86 -9.36
N LEU A 168 -10.03 -1.98 -9.35
CA LEU A 168 -9.55 -3.36 -9.53
C LEU A 168 -10.37 -4.07 -10.62
N VAL A 169 -9.81 -5.08 -11.28
CA VAL A 169 -10.48 -5.84 -12.34
C VAL A 169 -10.29 -7.34 -12.13
N ARG A 170 -11.40 -8.10 -12.09
CA ARG A 170 -11.40 -9.55 -11.88
C ARG A 170 -12.32 -10.24 -12.89
N GLY A 171 -11.73 -10.84 -13.93
CA GLY A 171 -12.48 -11.48 -15.01
C GLY A 171 -13.30 -10.47 -15.80
N ASP A 172 -14.63 -10.60 -15.80
CA ASP A 172 -15.55 -9.63 -16.40
C ASP A 172 -16.14 -8.63 -15.38
N GLN A 173 -15.57 -8.55 -14.18
CA GLN A 173 -15.93 -7.58 -13.14
C GLN A 173 -14.94 -6.43 -13.08
N VAL A 174 -15.44 -5.20 -13.11
CA VAL A 174 -14.71 -3.99 -12.73
C VAL A 174 -15.24 -3.56 -11.36
N ILE A 175 -14.34 -3.37 -10.40
CA ILE A 175 -14.66 -2.94 -9.05
C ILE A 175 -14.05 -1.55 -8.87
N VAL A 176 -14.88 -0.52 -8.76
CA VAL A 176 -14.43 0.80 -8.32
C VAL A 176 -14.68 0.93 -6.83
N VAL A 177 -13.69 1.48 -6.14
CA VAL A 177 -13.73 1.81 -4.73
C VAL A 177 -13.74 3.34 -4.60
N GLY A 178 -14.44 3.83 -3.60
CA GLY A 178 -14.34 5.21 -3.17
C GLY A 178 -14.60 5.38 -1.68
N TYR A 179 -14.41 6.59 -1.18
CA TYR A 179 -14.80 6.96 0.18
C TYR A 179 -15.87 8.07 0.14
N SER A 180 -17.00 7.84 0.81
CA SER A 180 -18.12 8.77 0.87
C SER A 180 -18.19 9.49 2.21
N TYR A 181 -18.14 10.82 2.18
CA TYR A 181 -18.26 11.65 3.38
C TYR A 181 -19.72 11.93 3.78
N GLY A 182 -20.68 11.71 2.87
CA GLY A 182 -22.11 11.85 3.14
C GLY A 182 -22.79 10.58 3.66
N ASP A 183 -22.10 9.44 3.60
CA ASP A 183 -22.74 8.13 3.64
C ASP A 183 -22.01 7.11 4.54
N PHE A 184 -22.32 5.82 4.38
CA PHE A 184 -21.87 4.71 5.25
C PHE A 184 -20.38 4.30 5.10
N GLY A 185 -19.48 5.24 4.81
CA GLY A 185 -18.02 5.02 4.70
C GLY A 185 -17.53 4.68 3.28
N THR A 186 -16.85 3.55 3.13
CA THR A 186 -16.28 3.09 1.84
C THR A 186 -17.40 2.62 0.91
N GLU A 187 -17.42 3.13 -0.31
CA GLU A 187 -18.37 2.75 -1.37
C GLU A 187 -17.70 1.77 -2.35
N ILE A 188 -18.38 0.67 -2.67
CA ILE A 188 -17.89 -0.41 -3.53
C ILE A 188 -18.87 -0.59 -4.69
N ASN A 189 -18.50 -0.09 -5.87
CA ASN A 189 -19.34 -0.07 -7.06
C ASN A 189 -18.86 -1.11 -8.06
N ARG A 190 -19.68 -2.14 -8.30
CA ARG A 190 -19.38 -3.23 -9.23
C ARG A 190 -20.04 -2.98 -10.57
N PHE A 191 -19.26 -3.18 -11.63
CA PHE A 191 -19.68 -3.10 -13.03
C PHE A 191 -19.30 -4.39 -13.74
N ARG A 192 -20.05 -4.74 -14.78
CA ARG A 192 -19.71 -5.81 -15.72
C ARG A 192 -19.07 -5.23 -16.97
N LEU A 193 -17.92 -5.77 -17.35
CA LEU A 193 -17.28 -5.55 -18.64
C LEU A 193 -17.85 -6.51 -19.68
N GLY A 194 -18.55 -5.99 -20.69
CA GLY A 194 -19.01 -6.75 -21.83
C GLY A 194 -17.84 -7.19 -22.73
N ARG A 195 -18.02 -8.31 -23.46
CA ARG A 195 -17.00 -8.80 -24.42
C ARG A 195 -16.74 -7.84 -25.58
N ASP A 196 -17.67 -6.94 -25.84
CA ASP A 196 -17.58 -5.83 -26.79
C ASP A 196 -16.89 -4.59 -26.22
N GLY A 197 -16.59 -4.57 -24.91
CA GLY A 197 -16.01 -3.45 -24.17
C GLY A 197 -17.04 -2.55 -23.48
N SER A 198 -18.33 -2.91 -23.48
CA SER A 198 -19.38 -2.15 -22.79
C SER A 198 -19.27 -2.21 -21.26
N LEU A 199 -19.73 -1.18 -20.55
CA LEU A 199 -19.73 -1.08 -19.09
C LEU A 199 -21.16 -1.06 -18.56
N THR A 200 -21.59 -2.13 -17.89
CA THR A 200 -22.92 -2.22 -17.27
C THR A 200 -22.82 -2.16 -15.75
N TYR A 201 -23.41 -1.15 -15.11
CA TYR A 201 -23.56 -1.10 -13.65
C TYR A 201 -24.32 -2.34 -13.15
N ARG A 202 -23.86 -2.93 -12.04
CA ARG A 202 -24.39 -4.16 -11.46
C ARG A 202 -25.01 -3.92 -10.08
N ASP A 203 -24.21 -3.47 -9.12
CA ASP A 203 -24.62 -3.22 -7.75
C ASP A 203 -23.61 -2.33 -7.00
N THR A 204 -24.11 -1.63 -5.97
CA THR A 204 -23.35 -0.81 -5.00
C THR A 204 -23.53 -1.39 -3.60
N HIS A 205 -22.42 -1.49 -2.87
CA HIS A 205 -22.40 -1.81 -1.43
C HIS A 205 -21.61 -0.76 -0.69
N TYR A 206 -21.96 -0.51 0.57
CA TYR A 206 -21.17 0.38 1.43
C TYR A 206 -20.63 -0.39 2.63
N LEU A 207 -19.34 -0.21 2.91
CA LEU A 207 -18.63 -0.81 4.03
C LEU A 207 -18.41 0.26 5.11
N ARG A 208 -19.00 0.07 6.30
CA ARG A 208 -18.84 0.96 7.47
C ARG A 208 -17.38 0.98 7.89
N SER A 209 -16.67 1.99 7.44
CA SER A 209 -15.25 2.22 7.68
C SER A 209 -15.03 3.59 8.30
N GLY A 210 -13.84 3.80 8.87
CA GLY A 210 -13.28 5.13 9.00
C GLY A 210 -12.32 5.36 7.84
N ASP A 211 -12.19 6.61 7.40
CA ASP A 211 -11.30 6.99 6.31
C ASP A 211 -9.85 6.54 6.60
N TYR A 212 -9.28 5.79 5.65
CA TYR A 212 -7.88 5.39 5.73
C TYR A 212 -6.96 6.60 5.56
N TYR A 213 -7.26 7.41 4.52
CA TYR A 213 -6.54 8.54 3.93
C TYR A 213 -5.01 8.58 4.11
N SER A 214 -4.29 8.43 3.00
CA SER A 214 -2.82 8.52 2.95
C SER A 214 -2.37 9.33 1.73
N SER A 215 -1.25 10.07 1.86
CA SER A 215 -0.55 10.68 0.73
C SER A 215 0.11 9.64 -0.18
N SER A 216 0.50 8.47 0.37
CA SER A 216 1.53 7.58 -0.18
C SER A 216 1.08 6.14 -0.43
N ASN A 217 0.01 5.67 0.24
CA ASN A 217 -0.51 4.31 0.14
C ASN A 217 -1.98 4.25 -0.33
N TYR A 218 -2.39 3.08 -0.81
CA TYR A 218 -3.71 2.76 -1.35
C TYR A 218 -4.46 1.85 -0.37
N ALA A 219 -5.78 1.98 -0.27
CA ALA A 219 -6.61 1.28 0.71
C ALA A 219 -6.97 -0.16 0.30
N SER A 220 -7.16 -0.43 -0.99
CA SER A 220 -7.59 -1.74 -1.51
C SER A 220 -6.42 -2.63 -1.94
N ARG A 221 -6.61 -3.94 -1.77
CA ARG A 221 -5.76 -5.02 -2.34
C ARG A 221 -6.64 -6.14 -2.90
N MET A 222 -6.13 -6.93 -3.82
CA MET A 222 -6.80 -8.13 -4.32
C MET A 222 -5.83 -9.31 -4.42
N ILE A 223 -6.22 -10.47 -3.88
CA ILE A 223 -5.44 -11.70 -3.89
C ILE A 223 -6.35 -12.84 -4.39
N GLY A 224 -6.07 -13.34 -5.59
CA GLY A 224 -6.94 -14.34 -6.24
C GLY A 224 -8.33 -13.75 -6.52
N ASP A 225 -9.35 -14.27 -5.85
CA ASP A 225 -10.74 -13.79 -5.89
C ASP A 225 -11.14 -13.00 -4.63
N GLU A 226 -10.22 -12.80 -3.67
CA GLU A 226 -10.49 -12.05 -2.44
C GLU A 226 -10.13 -10.56 -2.60
N LEU A 227 -11.08 -9.68 -2.32
CA LEU A 227 -10.91 -8.23 -2.22
C LEU A 227 -10.69 -7.85 -0.75
N ILE A 228 -9.59 -7.16 -0.46
CA ILE A 228 -9.11 -6.89 0.90
C ILE A 228 -9.05 -5.38 1.14
N PHE A 229 -9.61 -4.94 2.27
CA PHE A 229 -9.58 -3.56 2.74
C PHE A 229 -9.02 -3.48 4.16
N TYR A 230 -8.15 -2.50 4.40
CA TYR A 230 -7.80 -2.05 5.75
C TYR A 230 -8.57 -0.78 6.11
N ALA A 231 -9.27 -0.77 7.24
CA ALA A 231 -10.11 0.33 7.70
C ALA A 231 -9.91 0.63 9.21
N PRO A 232 -9.41 1.82 9.59
CA PRO A 232 -9.27 2.22 10.99
C PRO A 232 -10.53 2.96 11.47
N VAL A 233 -11.33 2.35 12.36
CA VAL A 233 -12.58 2.96 12.87
C VAL A 233 -12.40 3.47 14.31
N TYR A 234 -12.77 4.73 14.56
CA TYR A 234 -12.77 5.30 15.91
C TYR A 234 -13.92 4.73 16.75
N LEU A 235 -13.63 4.27 17.97
CA LEU A 235 -14.57 3.51 18.78
C LEU A 235 -15.52 4.39 19.59
N ASN A 236 -16.81 4.29 19.30
CA ASN A 236 -17.85 4.79 20.18
C ASN A 236 -18.10 3.80 21.32
N TRP A 237 -17.32 3.85 22.40
CA TRP A 237 -17.48 2.93 23.54
C TRP A 237 -18.87 2.96 24.22
N SER A 238 -19.71 3.97 23.95
CA SER A 238 -21.11 4.01 24.43
C SER A 238 -22.09 3.20 23.57
N ASN A 239 -21.75 2.94 22.31
CA ASN A 239 -22.49 2.10 21.37
C ASN A 239 -21.51 1.59 20.30
N TRP A 240 -20.70 0.58 20.65
CA TRP A 240 -19.56 0.15 19.83
C TRP A 240 -19.99 -0.40 18.46
N ARG A 241 -21.15 -1.06 18.39
CA ARG A 241 -21.76 -1.52 17.13
C ARG A 241 -22.12 -0.39 16.18
N SER A 242 -22.27 0.86 16.63
CA SER A 242 -22.46 1.99 15.69
C SER A 242 -21.21 2.36 14.90
N THR A 243 -20.04 1.79 15.23
CA THR A 243 -18.74 2.12 14.61
C THR A 243 -18.03 0.93 13.96
N MET A 244 -18.23 -0.31 14.44
CA MET A 244 -17.56 -1.50 13.89
C MET A 244 -17.97 -1.78 12.43
N PRO A 245 -17.15 -2.48 11.62
CA PRO A 245 -17.48 -2.80 10.23
C PRO A 245 -18.84 -3.49 10.04
N ALA A 246 -19.53 -3.07 8.98
CA ALA A 246 -20.79 -3.61 8.51
C ALA A 246 -20.90 -3.39 7.00
N LEU A 247 -21.61 -4.26 6.29
CA LEU A 247 -21.91 -4.15 4.87
C LEU A 247 -23.37 -3.74 4.68
N ARG A 248 -23.60 -2.58 4.05
CA ARG A 248 -24.92 -2.17 3.55
C ARG A 248 -25.06 -2.63 2.10
N ARG A 249 -25.90 -3.64 1.87
CA ARG A 249 -26.09 -4.29 0.57
C ARG A 249 -27.18 -3.61 -0.27
N GLY A 250 -26.81 -3.05 -1.43
CA GLY A 250 -27.76 -2.55 -2.42
C GLY A 250 -28.25 -1.12 -2.19
N GLY A 251 -27.34 -0.14 -2.19
CA GLY A 251 -27.69 1.29 -2.17
C GLY A 251 -27.95 1.89 -0.76
N PRO A 252 -28.44 3.14 -0.69
CA PRO A 252 -28.62 3.88 0.57
C PRO A 252 -29.59 3.24 1.58
N ASP A 253 -30.68 2.65 1.09
CA ASP A 253 -31.71 1.93 1.87
C ASP A 253 -31.40 0.42 2.03
N GLY A 254 -30.19 -0.01 1.70
CA GLY A 254 -29.79 -1.42 1.68
C GLY A 254 -29.82 -2.13 3.04
N GLU A 255 -29.88 -3.46 3.01
CA GLU A 255 -29.78 -4.28 4.24
C GLU A 255 -28.39 -4.13 4.87
N VAL A 256 -28.34 -3.81 6.16
CA VAL A 256 -27.10 -3.66 6.93
C VAL A 256 -26.80 -4.94 7.70
N VAL A 257 -25.66 -5.56 7.39
CA VAL A 257 -25.12 -6.75 8.06
C VAL A 257 -23.85 -6.33 8.82
N ASP A 258 -23.81 -6.49 10.15
CA ASP A 258 -22.55 -6.33 10.92
C ASP A 258 -21.54 -7.39 10.46
N LEU A 259 -20.29 -7.00 10.18
CA LEU A 259 -19.22 -7.90 9.69
C LEU A 259 -18.25 -8.38 10.79
N VAL A 260 -18.46 -7.96 12.04
CA VAL A 260 -17.59 -8.26 13.19
C VAL A 260 -18.46 -8.58 14.40
N ASP A 261 -18.38 -9.80 14.91
CA ASP A 261 -18.92 -10.17 16.22
C ASP A 261 -17.81 -10.18 17.29
N PRO A 262 -18.13 -10.28 18.60
CA PRO A 262 -17.15 -10.19 19.69
C PRO A 262 -15.95 -11.15 19.57
N ASN A 263 -16.16 -12.33 18.99
CA ASN A 263 -15.12 -13.33 18.70
C ASN A 263 -14.13 -12.88 17.62
N ASP A 264 -14.47 -11.88 16.81
CA ASP A 264 -13.64 -11.35 15.72
C ASP A 264 -12.93 -10.05 16.13
N ILE A 265 -13.16 -9.60 17.38
CA ILE A 265 -12.49 -8.47 18.02
C ILE A 265 -11.34 -8.99 18.89
N TYR A 266 -10.12 -8.63 18.53
CA TYR A 266 -8.88 -9.08 19.17
C TYR A 266 -8.16 -7.94 19.91
N VAL A 267 -7.51 -8.28 21.02
CA VAL A 267 -6.79 -7.34 21.88
C VAL A 267 -5.55 -7.98 22.51
N THR A 268 -4.48 -7.20 22.70
CA THR A 268 -3.25 -7.68 23.35
C THR A 268 -3.47 -7.90 24.84
N GLU A 269 -2.74 -8.81 25.47
CA GLU A 269 -2.92 -9.10 26.90
C GLU A 269 -2.56 -7.88 27.78
N ARG A 270 -1.61 -7.02 27.33
CA ARG A 270 -1.36 -5.70 27.96
C ARG A 270 -2.59 -4.79 27.82
N ALA A 271 -3.14 -4.60 26.63
CA ALA A 271 -4.29 -3.72 26.41
C ALA A 271 -5.57 -4.23 27.12
N ARG A 272 -5.80 -5.54 27.11
CA ARG A 272 -6.89 -6.24 27.81
C ARG A 272 -6.90 -5.94 29.31
N ARG A 273 -5.73 -5.91 29.95
CA ARG A 273 -5.55 -5.62 31.38
C ARG A 273 -5.27 -4.14 31.69
N GLY A 274 -4.81 -3.36 30.72
CA GLY A 274 -4.29 -1.99 30.84
C GLY A 274 -5.33 -0.93 31.24
N LYS A 275 -4.87 0.29 31.55
CA LYS A 275 -5.70 1.38 32.10
C LYS A 275 -5.94 2.55 31.14
N HIS A 276 -5.53 2.43 29.88
CA HIS A 276 -5.75 3.43 28.85
C HIS A 276 -6.99 3.06 28.04
N VAL A 277 -7.69 4.06 27.50
CA VAL A 277 -8.76 3.84 26.53
C VAL A 277 -8.14 3.39 25.21
N LEU A 278 -8.70 2.38 24.55
CA LEU A 278 -8.30 2.03 23.18
C LEU A 278 -9.16 2.88 22.22
N PRO A 279 -8.61 3.86 21.48
CA PRO A 279 -9.40 4.77 20.65
C PRO A 279 -9.88 4.16 19.33
N VAL A 280 -9.19 3.13 18.79
CA VAL A 280 -9.41 2.62 17.43
C VAL A 280 -9.56 1.10 17.41
N ALA A 281 -10.49 0.63 16.58
CA ALA A 281 -10.50 -0.74 16.07
C ALA A 281 -9.99 -0.70 14.63
N HIS A 282 -8.91 -1.43 14.37
CA HIS A 282 -8.31 -1.55 13.05
C HIS A 282 -8.86 -2.82 12.41
N ALA A 283 -9.74 -2.66 11.42
CA ALA A 283 -10.38 -3.74 10.73
C ALA A 283 -9.63 -4.13 9.45
N VAL A 284 -9.52 -5.43 9.22
CA VAL A 284 -9.26 -6.01 7.89
C VAL A 284 -10.56 -6.65 7.45
N THR A 285 -11.15 -6.11 6.38
CA THR A 285 -12.34 -6.68 5.73
C THR A 285 -11.89 -7.45 4.49
N ARG A 286 -12.43 -8.66 4.31
CA ARG A 286 -12.19 -9.53 3.16
C ARG A 286 -13.52 -9.83 2.50
N CYS A 287 -13.61 -9.72 1.18
CA CYS A 287 -14.83 -9.95 0.41
C CYS A 287 -14.57 -10.90 -0.77
N ASP A 288 -15.44 -11.88 -0.97
CA ASP A 288 -15.34 -12.84 -2.07
C ASP A 288 -15.95 -12.25 -3.37
N LEU A 289 -15.14 -12.14 -4.42
CA LEU A 289 -15.56 -11.68 -5.74
C LEU A 289 -16.07 -12.80 -6.65
N SER A 290 -15.87 -14.07 -6.29
CA SER A 290 -16.35 -15.23 -7.07
C SER A 290 -17.87 -15.44 -6.96
N VAL A 291 -18.48 -14.92 -5.88
CA VAL A 291 -19.91 -15.03 -5.58
C VAL A 291 -20.77 -13.90 -6.19
N ARG A 292 -22.08 -14.18 -6.33
CA ARG A 292 -23.04 -13.29 -7.01
C ARG A 292 -23.39 -12.06 -6.16
N GLU A 293 -23.81 -12.26 -4.94
CA GLU A 293 -23.93 -11.18 -3.95
C GLU A 293 -22.56 -10.98 -3.29
N LEU A 294 -22.21 -9.75 -2.93
CA LEU A 294 -20.94 -9.51 -2.25
C LEU A 294 -21.05 -10.02 -0.81
N ASP A 295 -20.25 -11.03 -0.49
CA ASP A 295 -20.14 -11.62 0.84
C ASP A 295 -18.78 -11.27 1.42
N CYS A 296 -18.76 -10.85 2.69
CA CYS A 296 -17.59 -10.30 3.34
C CYS A 296 -17.54 -10.71 4.81
N ASP A 297 -16.34 -10.89 5.35
CA ASP A 297 -16.05 -11.02 6.77
C ASP A 297 -15.05 -9.93 7.19
N ALA A 298 -15.07 -9.51 8.45
CA ALA A 298 -14.05 -8.61 8.97
C ALA A 298 -13.46 -9.08 10.32
N THR A 299 -12.17 -8.88 10.48
CA THR A 299 -11.43 -9.13 11.74
C THR A 299 -10.88 -7.80 12.24
N ALA A 300 -11.01 -7.51 13.53
CA ALA A 300 -10.58 -6.25 14.12
C ALA A 300 -9.54 -6.44 15.24
N VAL A 301 -8.49 -5.63 15.25
CA VAL A 301 -7.56 -5.50 16.40
C VAL A 301 -7.74 -4.14 17.08
N LEU A 302 -7.74 -4.10 18.41
CA LEU A 302 -7.94 -2.87 19.18
C LEU A 302 -6.60 -2.18 19.50
N GLY A 303 -6.44 -0.92 19.09
CA GLY A 303 -5.16 -0.22 19.10
C GLY A 303 -5.25 1.30 19.37
N SER A 304 -4.12 1.97 19.18
CA SER A 304 -3.97 3.42 19.27
C SER A 304 -4.40 4.12 17.97
N TRP A 305 -4.34 5.45 17.90
CA TRP A 305 -4.73 6.17 16.68
C TRP A 305 -3.67 6.06 15.56
N SER A 306 -2.39 6.05 15.95
CA SER A 306 -1.23 6.08 15.04
C SER A 306 -1.03 4.71 14.42
N ARG A 307 -0.81 4.69 13.09
CA ARG A 307 -0.93 3.48 12.28
C ARG A 307 -0.08 3.52 11.01
N VAL A 308 0.50 2.38 10.64
CA VAL A 308 1.00 2.08 9.28
C VAL A 308 0.65 0.63 8.95
N PHE A 309 0.21 0.35 7.73
CA PHE A 309 -0.10 -1.02 7.31
C PHE A 309 0.68 -1.46 6.08
N TYR A 310 0.86 -2.78 5.97
CA TYR A 310 1.48 -3.48 4.85
C TYR A 310 0.70 -4.78 4.60
N VAL A 311 0.63 -5.25 3.35
CA VAL A 311 -0.09 -6.47 2.98
C VAL A 311 0.84 -7.39 2.20
N SER A 312 1.17 -8.53 2.80
CA SER A 312 1.88 -9.61 2.11
C SER A 312 0.87 -10.58 1.46
N PRO A 313 1.33 -11.53 0.62
CA PRO A 313 0.50 -12.65 0.16
C PRO A 313 -0.02 -13.60 1.26
N GLN A 314 0.27 -13.36 2.54
CA GLN A 314 -0.10 -14.23 3.67
C GLN A 314 -0.81 -13.52 4.83
N ALA A 315 -0.55 -12.22 5.04
CA ALA A 315 -1.09 -11.47 6.16
C ALA A 315 -1.13 -9.97 5.89
N VAL A 316 -2.09 -9.29 6.54
CA VAL A 316 -1.98 -7.85 6.78
C VAL A 316 -1.12 -7.65 8.03
N TYR A 317 -0.14 -6.77 7.94
CA TYR A 317 0.64 -6.29 9.07
C TYR A 317 0.22 -4.86 9.40
N LEU A 318 0.10 -4.58 10.69
CA LEU A 318 -0.27 -3.26 11.20
C LEU A 318 0.69 -2.88 12.31
N TRP A 319 1.45 -1.81 12.11
CA TRP A 319 2.13 -1.11 13.18
C TRP A 319 1.16 -0.13 13.82
N ALA A 320 0.92 -0.22 15.12
CA ALA A 320 0.19 0.76 15.90
C ALA A 320 1.11 1.42 16.94
N GLY A 321 1.04 2.75 17.05
CA GLY A 321 1.86 3.51 18.00
C GLY A 321 1.48 3.27 19.47
N ALA A 322 2.20 3.90 20.40
CA ALA A 322 1.87 3.90 21.82
C ALA A 322 0.45 4.44 22.08
N LEU A 323 -0.20 3.98 23.15
CA LEU A 323 -1.53 4.49 23.58
C LEU A 323 -1.43 5.84 24.31
N ASP A 324 -0.26 6.12 24.87
CA ASP A 324 0.10 7.26 25.69
C ASP A 324 1.63 7.37 25.65
N TYR A 325 2.15 8.48 25.12
CA TYR A 325 3.59 8.71 24.95
C TYR A 325 4.26 9.29 26.22
N SER A 326 3.51 9.47 27.31
CA SER A 326 4.04 9.92 28.61
C SER A 326 4.30 8.78 29.61
N ASP A 327 3.85 7.55 29.29
CA ASP A 327 4.16 6.33 30.03
C ASP A 327 5.36 5.62 29.38
N GLU A 328 6.53 5.67 30.01
CA GLU A 328 7.78 5.05 29.50
C GLU A 328 7.67 3.52 29.37
N ASP A 329 6.73 2.86 30.07
CA ASP A 329 6.47 1.42 29.94
C ASP A 329 5.60 1.05 28.71
N ASN A 330 5.15 2.03 27.90
CA ASN A 330 4.02 1.85 26.97
C ASN A 330 4.42 1.73 25.48
N ASP A 331 5.04 0.60 25.13
CA ASP A 331 5.37 0.27 23.74
C ASP A 331 4.16 0.28 22.79
N GLY A 332 4.43 0.60 21.52
CA GLY A 332 3.52 0.30 20.42
C GLY A 332 3.35 -1.20 20.19
N GLN A 333 2.49 -1.57 19.25
CA GLN A 333 2.17 -2.96 18.95
C GLN A 333 2.21 -3.21 17.44
N LEU A 334 3.01 -4.19 17.03
CA LEU A 334 3.05 -4.68 15.66
C LEU A 334 2.22 -5.95 15.55
N TYR A 335 1.09 -5.84 14.86
CA TYR A 335 0.13 -6.89 14.63
C TYR A 335 0.42 -7.65 13.33
N ARG A 336 0.15 -8.96 13.34
CA ARG A 336 0.01 -9.82 12.16
C ARG A 336 -1.41 -10.37 12.15
N MET A 337 -2.14 -10.08 11.07
CA MET A 337 -3.52 -10.54 10.83
C MET A 337 -3.50 -11.48 9.62
N PRO A 338 -3.46 -12.81 9.84
CA PRO A 338 -3.35 -13.80 8.77
C PRO A 338 -4.58 -13.79 7.85
N LEU A 339 -4.34 -13.93 6.54
CA LEU A 339 -5.42 -14.00 5.53
C LEU A 339 -6.04 -15.40 5.43
N ASP A 340 -5.36 -16.43 5.96
CA ASP A 340 -5.87 -17.82 6.04
C ASP A 340 -6.92 -18.04 7.14
N GLY A 341 -7.35 -16.99 7.84
CA GLY A 341 -8.29 -17.06 8.96
C GLY A 341 -7.69 -17.61 10.26
N SER A 342 -6.38 -17.83 10.34
CA SER A 342 -5.71 -18.17 11.61
C SER A 342 -5.64 -16.97 12.56
N ARG A 343 -5.55 -17.25 13.86
CA ARG A 343 -5.66 -16.26 14.93
C ARG A 343 -4.61 -15.13 14.78
N PRO A 344 -5.02 -13.85 14.78
CA PRO A 344 -4.09 -12.73 14.81
C PRO A 344 -3.14 -12.77 16.01
N GLY A 345 -1.92 -12.28 15.83
CA GLY A 345 -0.90 -12.17 16.87
C GLY A 345 -0.28 -10.77 16.91
N ALA A 346 0.36 -10.40 18.01
CA ALA A 346 1.10 -9.14 18.13
C ALA A 346 2.43 -9.30 18.87
N VAL A 347 3.28 -8.29 18.73
CA VAL A 347 4.53 -8.14 19.47
C VAL A 347 4.75 -6.67 19.88
N PRO A 348 5.25 -6.36 21.10
CA PRO A 348 5.63 -5.01 21.49
C PRO A 348 6.75 -4.43 20.61
N VAL A 349 6.61 -3.16 20.24
CA VAL A 349 7.56 -2.45 19.37
C VAL A 349 7.72 -0.97 19.75
N ASN A 350 8.86 -0.40 19.36
CA ASN A 350 9.25 0.98 19.66
C ASN A 350 9.84 1.65 18.40
N GLY A 351 9.78 2.98 18.32
CA GLY A 351 9.88 3.74 17.06
C GLY A 351 8.63 3.60 16.18
N SER A 352 8.73 4.00 14.91
CA SER A 352 7.66 3.80 13.93
C SER A 352 8.19 3.74 12.47
N PRO A 353 7.60 2.91 11.60
CA PRO A 353 7.81 2.95 10.16
C PRO A 353 7.16 4.18 9.53
N ILE A 354 7.56 4.51 8.30
CA ILE A 354 7.17 5.76 7.62
C ILE A 354 5.95 5.54 6.73
N ASP A 355 5.94 4.43 6.00
CA ASP A 355 5.05 4.12 4.88
C ASP A 355 4.91 2.60 4.69
N GLN A 356 4.19 2.17 3.66
CA GLN A 356 4.09 0.74 3.33
C GLN A 356 5.43 0.15 2.89
N PHE A 357 6.29 0.90 2.19
CA PHE A 357 7.61 0.43 1.71
C PHE A 357 8.61 0.18 2.84
N SER A 358 8.31 0.70 4.03
CA SER A 358 9.04 0.44 5.27
C SER A 358 9.00 -1.03 5.72
N PHE A 359 8.27 -1.91 5.03
CA PHE A 359 8.09 -3.33 5.35
C PHE A 359 8.49 -4.26 4.20
N THR A 360 8.92 -5.48 4.55
CA THR A 360 8.94 -6.64 3.63
C THR A 360 8.80 -7.96 4.39
N GLU A 361 7.98 -8.89 3.89
CA GLU A 361 7.86 -10.27 4.37
C GLU A 361 8.78 -11.22 3.58
N ASP A 362 9.81 -11.73 4.25
CA ASP A 362 10.65 -12.79 3.71
C ASP A 362 10.10 -14.16 4.11
N ARG A 363 9.49 -14.83 3.13
CA ARG A 363 8.91 -16.17 3.26
C ARG A 363 9.96 -17.30 3.21
N GLN A 364 11.21 -17.03 2.86
CA GLN A 364 12.31 -18.01 2.89
C GLN A 364 12.97 -18.03 4.27
N ASP A 365 13.30 -16.86 4.83
CA ASP A 365 13.83 -16.71 6.19
C ASP A 365 12.73 -16.80 7.27
N ASN A 366 11.45 -16.72 6.89
CA ASN A 366 10.28 -16.68 7.77
C ASN A 366 10.37 -15.51 8.77
N VAL A 367 10.62 -14.31 8.24
CA VAL A 367 10.70 -13.04 8.99
C VAL A 367 9.92 -11.93 8.30
N LEU A 368 9.41 -10.98 9.08
CA LEU A 368 9.07 -9.64 8.63
C LEU A 368 10.26 -8.72 8.94
N ARG A 369 10.67 -7.89 7.99
CA ARG A 369 11.66 -6.82 8.19
C ARG A 369 10.97 -5.47 8.11
N VAL A 370 11.33 -4.55 9.02
CA VAL A 370 10.72 -3.22 9.11
C VAL A 370 11.81 -2.17 9.35
N VAL A 371 11.87 -1.11 8.52
CA VAL A 371 12.71 0.08 8.80
C VAL A 371 11.93 1.09 9.63
N LEU A 372 12.60 1.70 10.60
CA LEU A 372 12.01 2.52 11.64
C LEU A 372 12.76 3.84 11.82
N ARG A 373 12.01 4.86 12.25
CA ARG A 373 12.52 6.11 12.82
C ARG A 373 12.20 6.19 14.30
N GLY A 374 13.00 6.96 15.04
CA GLY A 374 12.81 7.20 16.47
C GLY A 374 11.53 8.00 16.77
N ASP A 375 11.29 9.08 16.02
CA ASP A 375 10.14 9.97 16.17
C ASP A 375 9.30 10.00 14.88
N ASP A 376 8.03 9.64 14.96
CA ASP A 376 7.07 9.71 13.84
C ASP A 376 5.61 9.69 14.37
N ARG A 377 4.64 10.01 13.50
CA ARG A 377 3.21 10.10 13.81
C ARG A 377 2.34 9.04 13.09
N GLY A 378 2.92 8.15 12.30
CA GLY A 378 2.23 7.15 11.49
C GLY A 378 1.68 7.72 10.18
N ALA A 379 1.35 6.84 9.23
CA ALA A 379 1.09 7.18 7.82
C ALA A 379 -0.31 7.76 7.52
N GLY A 380 -1.00 8.30 8.51
CA GLY A 380 -2.32 8.95 8.33
C GLY A 380 -2.19 10.37 7.77
N MET A 381 -3.02 10.71 6.80
CA MET A 381 -2.96 11.99 6.06
C MET A 381 -1.57 12.22 5.44
N TRP A 382 -0.80 13.14 6.04
CA TRP A 382 0.54 13.57 5.61
C TRP A 382 1.65 13.06 6.55
N GLY A 383 1.34 12.15 7.48
CA GLY A 383 2.30 11.74 8.51
C GLY A 383 3.56 11.08 7.95
N SER A 384 3.44 10.29 6.86
CA SER A 384 4.58 9.69 6.15
C SER A 384 5.58 10.70 5.58
N GLU A 385 5.19 11.98 5.44
CA GLU A 385 6.09 13.02 4.96
C GLU A 385 7.09 13.50 6.04
N PHE A 386 6.88 13.17 7.32
CA PHE A 386 7.44 13.88 8.47
C PHE A 386 7.93 12.98 9.62
N SER A 387 9.13 12.38 9.51
CA SER A 387 9.75 11.53 10.53
C SER A 387 11.16 11.98 10.93
N SER A 388 11.56 11.82 12.19
CA SER A 388 12.87 12.26 12.72
C SER A 388 13.52 11.23 13.67
N GLY A 389 14.71 11.56 14.19
CA GLY A 389 15.47 10.68 15.07
C GLY A 389 16.23 9.55 14.36
N ASP A 390 16.76 8.62 15.16
CA ASP A 390 17.63 7.52 14.73
C ASP A 390 16.95 6.58 13.73
N VAL A 391 17.76 5.81 12.97
CA VAL A 391 17.30 4.84 11.98
C VAL A 391 17.58 3.42 12.46
N GLY A 392 16.57 2.55 12.43
CA GLY A 392 16.69 1.14 12.79
C GLY A 392 16.10 0.20 11.76
N LEU A 393 16.66 -1.01 11.66
CA LEU A 393 16.09 -2.14 10.92
C LEU A 393 15.70 -3.23 11.93
N LEU A 394 14.40 -3.42 12.12
CA LEU A 394 13.83 -4.48 12.94
C LEU A 394 13.64 -5.75 12.09
N THR A 395 13.99 -6.91 12.65
CA THR A 395 13.72 -8.23 12.05
C THR A 395 12.92 -9.08 13.02
N VAL A 396 11.66 -9.37 12.65
CA VAL A 396 10.66 -10.06 13.47
C VAL A 396 10.40 -11.45 12.90
N PRO A 397 10.77 -12.54 13.60
CA PRO A 397 10.38 -13.89 13.18
C PRO A 397 8.86 -14.02 13.14
N LEU A 398 8.29 -14.61 12.08
CA LEU A 398 6.82 -14.71 11.96
C LEU A 398 6.18 -15.56 13.07
N GLY A 399 6.96 -16.41 13.76
CA GLY A 399 6.55 -17.14 14.95
C GLY A 399 6.70 -16.40 16.29
N ALA A 400 7.07 -15.11 16.28
CA ALA A 400 7.16 -14.25 17.48
C ALA A 400 5.88 -13.41 17.73
N PHE A 401 4.91 -13.45 16.82
CA PHE A 401 3.61 -12.81 17.00
C PHE A 401 2.75 -13.67 17.94
N THR A 402 2.55 -13.20 19.17
CA THR A 402 1.85 -13.93 20.25
C THR A 402 0.68 -13.09 20.79
N ASP A 403 0.51 -12.96 22.10
CA ASP A 403 -0.55 -12.17 22.74
C ASP A 403 -0.19 -10.68 22.90
N GLY A 404 0.95 -10.24 22.38
CA GLY A 404 1.49 -8.88 22.54
C GLY A 404 2.13 -8.60 23.91
N SER A 405 2.53 -9.64 24.67
CA SER A 405 3.24 -9.48 25.95
C SER A 405 4.75 -9.78 25.91
N GLU A 406 5.24 -10.52 24.91
CA GLU A 406 6.65 -10.93 24.83
C GLU A 406 7.49 -9.97 23.97
N HIS A 407 8.39 -9.20 24.59
CA HIS A 407 9.32 -8.31 23.87
C HIS A 407 10.32 -9.05 22.98
N LEU A 408 10.63 -8.47 21.82
CA LEU A 408 11.74 -8.92 20.98
C LEU A 408 13.09 -8.69 21.69
N PRO A 409 14.05 -9.63 21.57
CA PRO A 409 15.38 -9.44 22.15
C PRO A 409 16.10 -8.32 21.40
N ARG A 410 16.85 -7.45 22.10
CA ARG A 410 17.50 -6.25 21.50
C ARG A 410 18.25 -6.49 20.17
N ARG A 411 18.83 -7.70 19.98
CA ARG A 411 19.48 -8.14 18.73
C ARG A 411 18.56 -8.22 17.49
N ALA A 412 17.24 -8.10 17.66
CA ALA A 412 16.26 -8.04 16.58
C ALA A 412 16.19 -6.65 15.94
N LEU A 413 16.55 -5.60 16.68
CA LEU A 413 16.72 -4.25 16.17
C LEU A 413 18.21 -4.02 15.85
N ARG A 414 18.48 -3.63 14.61
CA ARG A 414 19.81 -3.22 14.16
C ARG A 414 19.81 -1.71 13.97
N GLU A 415 20.67 -1.01 14.70
CA GLU A 415 20.99 0.40 14.47
C GLU A 415 21.62 0.57 13.06
N LEU A 416 21.19 1.60 12.33
CA LEU A 416 21.70 1.97 11.01
C LEU A 416 22.29 3.39 11.05
N PRO A 417 23.19 3.75 10.10
CA PRO A 417 23.67 5.12 9.96
C PRO A 417 22.54 6.15 9.90
N SER A 418 22.64 7.20 10.71
CA SER A 418 21.66 8.27 10.78
C SER A 418 21.60 9.10 9.49
N VAL A 419 20.45 9.73 9.28
CA VAL A 419 20.23 10.72 8.21
C VAL A 419 19.51 11.93 8.79
N ASP A 420 19.98 13.12 8.42
CA ASP A 420 19.33 14.38 8.77
C ASP A 420 18.18 14.67 7.80
N GLY A 421 17.09 15.24 8.32
CA GLY A 421 15.90 15.53 7.53
C GLY A 421 14.63 14.90 8.09
N TRP A 422 13.51 15.35 7.54
CA TRP A 422 12.15 15.02 7.97
C TRP A 422 11.34 14.28 6.89
N ARG A 423 11.64 14.54 5.60
CA ARG A 423 11.23 13.70 4.48
C ARG A 423 12.19 12.52 4.41
N PHE A 424 11.72 11.31 4.73
CA PHE A 424 12.52 10.08 4.72
C PHE A 424 11.97 9.15 3.64
N HIS A 425 12.82 8.79 2.68
CA HIS A 425 12.47 7.91 1.56
C HIS A 425 13.17 6.58 1.72
N ASN A 426 12.47 5.47 1.47
CA ASN A 426 12.99 4.13 1.71
C ASN A 426 12.38 3.10 0.74
N ARG A 427 13.07 1.98 0.53
CA ARG A 427 12.50 0.78 -0.11
C ARG A 427 13.38 -0.46 0.11
N PHE A 428 12.75 -1.63 0.26
CA PHE A 428 13.44 -2.91 0.10
C PHE A 428 13.53 -3.31 -1.37
N VAL A 429 14.74 -3.67 -1.82
CA VAL A 429 15.02 -4.19 -3.17
C VAL A 429 15.95 -5.39 -3.04
N GLY A 430 15.39 -6.60 -3.15
CA GLY A 430 16.12 -7.84 -2.85
C GLY A 430 16.68 -7.84 -1.42
N ASP A 431 17.94 -8.27 -1.26
CA ASP A 431 18.63 -8.37 0.03
C ASP A 431 19.07 -7.01 0.62
N TYR A 432 18.56 -5.89 0.10
CA TYR A 432 18.95 -4.53 0.49
C TYR A 432 17.75 -3.68 0.89
N LEU A 433 17.89 -2.99 2.03
CA LEU A 433 17.13 -1.78 2.34
C LEU A 433 17.88 -0.57 1.76
N LEU A 434 17.19 0.25 0.97
CA LEU A 434 17.66 1.55 0.51
C LEU A 434 16.97 2.64 1.31
N TYR A 435 17.70 3.66 1.76
CA TYR A 435 17.10 4.82 2.42
C TYR A 435 17.91 6.12 2.26
N ALA A 436 17.21 7.25 2.35
CA ALA A 436 17.75 8.60 2.36
C ALA A 436 16.79 9.53 3.13
N ALA A 437 17.25 10.69 3.57
CA ALA A 437 16.37 11.74 4.09
C ALA A 437 16.85 13.13 3.70
N ALA A 438 15.93 14.08 3.71
CA ALA A 438 16.19 15.48 3.38
C ALA A 438 15.17 16.42 4.05
N SER A 439 15.28 17.72 3.76
CA SER A 439 14.29 18.73 4.14
C SER A 439 13.35 19.04 2.99
N TYR A 440 12.04 19.07 3.28
CA TYR A 440 11.00 19.38 2.29
C TYR A 440 11.25 20.72 1.58
N GLY A 441 11.26 20.69 0.24
CA GLY A 441 11.56 21.84 -0.63
C GLY A 441 13.05 22.04 -0.93
N ASN A 442 13.93 21.37 -0.19
CA ASN A 442 15.39 21.41 -0.26
C ASN A 442 15.97 20.01 -0.52
N GLU A 443 15.21 19.08 -1.11
CA GLU A 443 15.65 17.69 -1.26
C GLU A 443 16.96 17.55 -2.06
N ASP A 444 17.31 18.50 -2.93
CA ASP A 444 18.58 18.50 -3.69
C ASP A 444 19.83 18.81 -2.84
N GLU A 445 19.68 19.33 -1.61
CA GLU A 445 20.80 19.55 -0.68
C GLU A 445 21.38 18.23 -0.12
N ALA A 446 20.58 17.16 -0.05
CA ALA A 446 20.95 15.86 0.51
C ALA A 446 21.31 14.84 -0.58
N SER A 447 22.40 15.11 -1.33
CA SER A 447 22.81 14.31 -2.49
C SER A 447 23.52 12.99 -2.12
N PHE A 448 22.87 12.12 -1.33
CA PHE A 448 23.38 10.79 -0.96
C PHE A 448 22.28 9.83 -0.53
N MET A 449 22.62 8.55 -0.47
CA MET A 449 21.77 7.49 0.08
C MET A 449 22.59 6.48 0.90
N TYR A 450 21.89 5.62 1.64
CA TYR A 450 22.44 4.41 2.24
C TYR A 450 21.81 3.16 1.62
N ALA A 451 22.65 2.16 1.37
CA ALA A 451 22.25 0.81 0.99
C ALA A 451 22.68 -0.18 2.10
N ALA A 452 21.71 -0.69 2.85
CA ALA A 452 21.91 -1.58 4.00
C ALA A 452 21.54 -3.03 3.66
N PRO A 453 22.52 -3.95 3.54
CA PRO A 453 22.24 -5.38 3.39
C PRO A 453 21.43 -5.91 4.58
N VAL A 454 20.38 -6.69 4.33
CA VAL A 454 19.52 -7.24 5.40
C VAL A 454 20.19 -8.36 6.21
N ASP A 455 21.27 -8.95 5.69
CA ASP A 455 22.05 -10.04 6.31
C ASP A 455 22.96 -9.61 7.48
N GLY A 456 22.98 -8.31 7.83
CA GLY A 456 23.79 -7.77 8.91
C GLY A 456 25.14 -7.16 8.47
N ARG A 457 25.55 -7.29 7.21
CA ARG A 457 26.74 -6.57 6.69
C ARG A 457 26.56 -5.05 6.84
N PRO A 458 27.64 -4.27 7.11
CA PRO A 458 27.55 -2.82 7.27
C PRO A 458 26.86 -2.12 6.11
N ALA A 459 26.07 -1.08 6.43
CA ALA A 459 25.42 -0.25 5.42
C ALA A 459 26.46 0.59 4.65
N GLN A 460 26.27 0.70 3.35
CA GLN A 460 27.15 1.43 2.43
C GLN A 460 26.53 2.80 2.15
N ARG A 461 27.28 3.88 2.41
CA ARG A 461 26.95 5.21 1.89
C ARG A 461 27.28 5.24 0.41
N LEU A 462 26.34 5.76 -0.40
CA LEU A 462 26.56 6.10 -1.80
C LEU A 462 26.28 7.60 -1.95
N ASP A 463 27.28 8.36 -2.39
CA ASP A 463 27.10 9.76 -2.77
C ASP A 463 26.47 9.83 -4.18
N LEU A 464 25.60 10.82 -4.41
CA LEU A 464 24.79 10.99 -5.62
C LEU A 464 24.99 12.40 -6.20
N GLU A 465 24.67 12.62 -7.48
CA GLU A 465 24.65 13.98 -8.06
C GLU A 465 23.32 14.73 -7.82
N HIS A 466 22.36 14.08 -7.16
CA HIS A 466 21.01 14.58 -6.92
C HIS A 466 20.45 14.09 -5.58
N GLY A 467 19.42 14.79 -5.07
CA GLY A 467 18.64 14.35 -3.92
C GLY A 467 17.73 13.17 -4.24
N VAL A 468 17.08 12.59 -3.23
CA VAL A 468 16.17 11.45 -3.38
C VAL A 468 14.78 11.77 -2.88
N THR A 469 13.77 11.56 -3.73
CA THR A 469 12.33 11.56 -3.41
C THR A 469 11.68 10.20 -3.67
N ARG A 470 12.37 9.26 -4.33
CA ARG A 470 11.89 7.92 -4.66
C ARG A 470 13.02 6.89 -4.75
N PHE A 471 12.74 5.68 -4.26
CA PHE A 471 13.43 4.46 -4.67
C PHE A 471 12.45 3.51 -5.37
N ASP A 472 12.86 2.88 -6.47
CA ASP A 472 12.04 1.93 -7.22
C ASP A 472 12.88 0.74 -7.71
N ILE A 473 12.22 -0.40 -7.97
CA ILE A 473 12.86 -1.67 -8.36
C ILE A 473 13.21 -1.61 -9.85
N MET A 474 14.44 -2.02 -10.21
CA MET A 474 14.95 -1.99 -11.58
C MET A 474 15.63 -3.33 -11.94
N GLY A 475 14.83 -4.40 -11.92
CA GLY A 475 15.30 -5.78 -12.02
C GLY A 475 15.81 -6.29 -10.68
N ALA A 476 17.00 -6.90 -10.66
CA ALA A 476 17.74 -7.24 -9.45
C ALA A 476 18.52 -6.05 -8.84
N ASP A 477 18.50 -4.91 -9.54
CA ASP A 477 19.10 -3.65 -9.12
C ASP A 477 17.97 -2.64 -8.79
N ALA A 478 18.33 -1.41 -8.38
CA ALA A 478 17.38 -0.34 -8.07
C ALA A 478 17.64 0.94 -8.87
N VAL A 479 16.66 1.84 -8.85
CA VAL A 479 16.83 3.24 -9.24
C VAL A 479 16.56 4.16 -8.06
N ALA A 480 17.42 5.16 -7.86
CA ALA A 480 17.16 6.30 -6.97
C ALA A 480 16.80 7.51 -7.83
N ILE A 481 15.73 8.23 -7.48
CA ILE A 481 15.18 9.34 -8.27
C ILE A 481 14.92 10.53 -7.35
N GLY A 482 15.23 11.74 -7.81
CA GLY A 482 14.89 12.97 -7.09
C GLY A 482 15.50 14.24 -7.66
N PRO A 483 15.24 15.41 -7.04
CA PRO A 483 15.61 16.71 -7.59
C PRO A 483 17.13 16.93 -7.56
N ALA A 484 17.62 17.60 -8.58
CA ALA A 484 19.02 17.98 -8.75
C ALA A 484 19.15 19.50 -8.96
N ARG A 485 20.40 19.97 -8.94
CA ARG A 485 20.76 21.36 -9.24
C ARG A 485 20.24 21.80 -10.61
N ASP A 486 20.12 23.12 -10.79
CA ASP A 486 19.59 23.76 -12.01
C ASP A 486 18.18 23.27 -12.43
N ASN A 487 17.41 22.78 -11.46
CA ASN A 487 16.06 22.22 -11.66
C ASN A 487 16.03 21.06 -12.66
N ALA A 488 17.00 20.14 -12.54
CA ALA A 488 16.94 18.84 -13.19
C ALA A 488 16.29 17.78 -12.28
N LEU A 489 15.79 16.70 -12.89
CA LEU A 489 15.37 15.48 -12.20
C LEU A 489 16.46 14.42 -12.43
N GLY A 490 17.10 13.96 -11.36
CA GLY A 490 18.14 12.95 -11.41
C GLY A 490 17.61 11.52 -11.30
N PHE A 491 18.28 10.61 -11.99
CA PHE A 491 18.07 9.17 -11.97
C PHE A 491 19.43 8.50 -11.78
N SER A 492 19.62 7.73 -10.70
CA SER A 492 20.85 6.96 -10.46
C SER A 492 20.57 5.45 -10.58
N SER A 493 21.31 4.76 -11.45
CA SER A 493 21.32 3.31 -11.63
C SER A 493 22.12 2.69 -10.49
N VAL A 494 21.48 1.97 -9.56
CA VAL A 494 22.12 1.47 -8.34
C VAL A 494 22.15 -0.06 -8.35
N SER A 495 23.34 -0.66 -8.47
CA SER A 495 23.48 -2.10 -8.41
C SER A 495 23.51 -2.65 -6.99
N LEU A 496 22.97 -3.86 -6.80
CA LEU A 496 22.75 -4.46 -5.48
C LEU A 496 23.36 -5.87 -5.36
N GLY A 497 24.61 -6.00 -5.82
CA GLY A 497 25.39 -7.25 -5.72
C GLY A 497 26.07 -7.43 -4.35
N GLN A 498 27.29 -7.99 -4.34
CA GLN A 498 28.07 -8.14 -3.10
C GLN A 498 28.42 -6.80 -2.43
N SER A 499 28.49 -5.73 -3.22
CA SER A 499 28.61 -4.33 -2.81
C SER A 499 27.56 -3.53 -3.57
N ALA A 500 26.91 -2.57 -2.92
CA ALA A 500 26.05 -1.63 -3.62
C ALA A 500 26.89 -0.57 -4.35
N ARG A 501 26.48 -0.14 -5.54
CA ARG A 501 27.21 0.87 -6.34
C ARG A 501 26.25 1.74 -7.14
N VAL A 502 26.57 3.02 -7.30
CA VAL A 502 26.05 3.81 -8.40
C VAL A 502 26.83 3.40 -9.65
N GLU A 503 26.14 2.91 -10.67
CA GLU A 503 26.74 2.43 -11.93
C GLU A 503 26.68 3.52 -13.00
N ASP A 504 25.59 4.31 -13.04
CA ASP A 504 25.42 5.46 -13.93
C ASP A 504 24.40 6.48 -13.38
N VAL A 505 24.44 7.73 -13.85
CA VAL A 505 23.56 8.84 -13.44
C VAL A 505 23.08 9.65 -14.65
N TYR A 506 21.76 9.78 -14.80
CA TYR A 506 21.14 10.63 -15.81
C TYR A 506 20.41 11.83 -15.17
N LEU A 507 20.75 13.04 -15.60
CA LEU A 507 20.08 14.28 -15.15
C LEU A 507 19.17 14.82 -16.27
N LEU A 508 17.85 14.75 -16.06
CA LEU A 508 16.83 15.28 -16.98
C LEU A 508 16.61 16.79 -16.75
N PRO A 509 17.07 17.69 -17.63
CA PRO A 509 17.04 19.13 -17.35
C PRO A 509 15.64 19.75 -17.44
N ARG A 510 15.32 20.64 -16.49
CA ARG A 510 14.03 21.37 -16.39
C ARG A 510 12.83 20.43 -16.25
N ALA A 511 12.93 19.49 -15.32
CA ALA A 511 11.90 18.53 -14.98
C ALA A 511 11.76 18.35 -13.46
N SER A 512 10.61 17.86 -13.03
CA SER A 512 10.37 17.25 -11.72
C SER A 512 9.56 15.96 -11.92
N GLU A 513 9.43 15.13 -10.88
CA GLU A 513 8.39 14.11 -10.86
C GLU A 513 7.01 14.77 -11.07
N GLY A 514 6.11 14.07 -11.75
CA GLY A 514 4.73 14.49 -12.02
C GLY A 514 3.71 13.82 -11.09
N GLU A 515 4.10 12.76 -10.40
CA GLU A 515 3.34 11.97 -9.42
C GLU A 515 4.37 11.17 -8.59
N GLN A 516 4.30 11.20 -7.25
CA GLN A 516 5.32 10.60 -6.36
C GLN A 516 5.04 9.14 -5.95
N ARG A 517 3.82 8.62 -6.12
CA ARG A 517 3.46 7.25 -5.69
C ARG A 517 4.11 6.14 -6.56
N SER A 518 4.16 4.90 -6.10
CA SER A 518 4.87 3.79 -6.78
C SER A 518 4.34 3.50 -8.18
N GLN A 519 3.02 3.43 -8.35
CA GLN A 519 2.36 3.06 -9.61
C GLN A 519 2.65 4.05 -10.75
N ALA A 520 3.15 5.25 -10.45
CA ALA A 520 3.64 6.19 -11.45
C ALA A 520 4.95 5.70 -12.09
N PHE A 521 5.87 5.12 -11.34
CA PHE A 521 7.03 4.47 -11.90
C PHE A 521 6.65 3.08 -12.42
N PHE A 522 7.25 2.64 -13.52
CA PHE A 522 7.29 1.24 -13.89
C PHE A 522 8.57 0.96 -14.68
N TYR A 523 9.23 -0.16 -14.41
CA TYR A 523 10.36 -0.67 -15.18
C TYR A 523 10.01 -2.04 -15.77
N ARG A 524 10.23 -2.22 -17.07
CA ARG A 524 10.12 -3.52 -17.72
C ARG A 524 11.51 -3.93 -18.24
N PRO A 525 12.06 -5.06 -17.76
CA PRO A 525 13.35 -5.58 -18.21
C PRO A 525 13.21 -6.33 -19.53
N ASP A 526 14.24 -6.24 -20.39
CA ASP A 526 14.22 -6.88 -21.70
C ASP A 526 14.19 -8.43 -21.59
N PRO A 527 13.55 -9.15 -22.52
CA PRO A 527 13.37 -10.59 -22.41
C PRO A 527 14.71 -11.31 -22.51
N GLY A 528 15.00 -12.15 -21.51
CA GLY A 528 16.29 -12.82 -21.39
C GLY A 528 17.43 -11.95 -20.84
N SER A 529 17.18 -10.68 -20.48
CA SER A 529 18.16 -9.85 -19.76
C SER A 529 18.41 -10.48 -18.37
N PRO A 530 19.64 -10.95 -18.06
CA PRO A 530 19.91 -11.65 -16.81
C PRO A 530 19.70 -10.71 -15.62
N GLY A 531 18.76 -11.03 -14.73
CA GLY A 531 18.40 -10.16 -13.60
C GLY A 531 17.82 -8.79 -14.01
N GLY A 532 17.41 -8.60 -15.27
CA GLY A 532 16.86 -7.32 -15.75
C GLY A 532 17.87 -6.17 -15.77
N LEU A 533 19.14 -6.45 -16.09
CA LEU A 533 20.22 -5.45 -16.25
C LEU A 533 19.96 -4.44 -17.37
N SER A 534 19.18 -4.82 -18.38
CA SER A 534 18.72 -3.98 -19.48
C SER A 534 17.19 -3.95 -19.51
N GLY A 535 16.62 -2.84 -19.96
CA GLY A 535 15.18 -2.59 -19.96
C GLY A 535 14.85 -1.12 -20.21
N THR A 536 13.60 -0.75 -19.96
CA THR A 536 13.17 0.66 -20.03
C THR A 536 12.34 1.01 -18.80
N LEU A 537 12.65 2.14 -18.16
CA LEU A 537 11.80 2.72 -17.11
C LEU A 537 10.91 3.83 -17.67
N GLY A 538 9.77 4.04 -17.04
CA GLY A 538 8.85 5.12 -17.28
C GLY A 538 8.46 5.85 -16.00
N LEU A 539 8.38 7.18 -16.07
CA LEU A 539 8.01 8.03 -14.94
C LEU A 539 7.24 9.29 -15.40
N PRO A 540 6.04 9.58 -14.87
CA PRO A 540 5.36 10.87 -15.04
C PRO A 540 6.25 12.03 -14.61
N VAL A 541 6.41 13.04 -15.47
CA VAL A 541 7.20 14.24 -15.21
C VAL A 541 6.43 15.52 -15.52
N SER A 542 6.64 16.53 -14.68
CA SER A 542 6.27 17.91 -14.99
C SER A 542 7.46 18.67 -15.59
N ARG A 543 7.16 19.62 -16.49
CA ARG A 543 8.11 20.62 -17.01
C ARG A 543 7.84 22.03 -16.46
N VAL A 544 6.89 22.15 -15.53
CA VAL A 544 6.48 23.40 -14.87
C VAL A 544 6.44 23.13 -13.37
N ARG A 545 7.30 23.79 -12.58
CA ARG A 545 7.11 23.83 -11.12
C ARG A 545 5.83 24.60 -10.85
N HIS A 546 4.81 23.90 -10.39
CA HIS A 546 3.75 24.49 -9.59
C HIS A 546 4.28 24.69 -8.15
N GLY A 547 3.52 25.39 -7.31
CA GLY A 547 3.91 25.62 -5.91
C GLY A 547 3.99 24.33 -5.08
N THR A 548 4.63 24.43 -3.91
CA THR A 548 4.71 23.37 -2.89
C THR A 548 3.37 22.68 -2.66
N GLY A 549 3.34 21.34 -2.72
CA GLY A 549 2.13 20.54 -2.52
C GLY A 549 1.33 20.23 -3.79
N GLY A 550 1.69 20.79 -4.95
CA GLY A 550 1.07 20.44 -6.24
C GLY A 550 1.50 19.07 -6.79
N GLU A 551 2.53 18.47 -6.22
CA GLU A 551 3.16 17.19 -6.60
C GLU A 551 2.32 15.93 -6.34
N PHE A 552 1.35 16.00 -5.43
CA PHE A 552 0.49 14.87 -5.05
C PHE A 552 -0.75 14.72 -5.96
N LEU A 553 -0.97 15.67 -6.87
CA LEU A 553 -2.19 15.79 -7.70
C LEU A 553 -1.95 15.41 -9.18
N GLY A 554 -0.90 14.63 -9.47
CA GLY A 554 -0.61 14.04 -10.77
C GLY A 554 -0.66 14.98 -11.99
N ASN A 555 0.09 16.09 -12.00
CA ASN A 555 0.14 17.00 -13.15
C ASN A 555 1.31 16.66 -14.09
N ALA A 556 1.27 15.47 -14.68
CA ALA A 556 2.28 15.03 -15.62
C ALA A 556 1.94 15.46 -17.05
N ALA A 557 2.60 16.53 -17.50
CA ALA A 557 2.55 16.94 -18.90
C ALA A 557 3.06 15.83 -19.84
N ALA A 558 4.00 15.01 -19.35
CA ALA A 558 4.57 13.86 -20.03
C ALA A 558 4.86 12.72 -19.05
N ILE A 559 5.06 11.51 -19.56
CA ILE A 559 5.82 10.44 -18.93
C ILE A 559 7.20 10.43 -19.59
N PHE A 560 8.29 10.57 -18.86
CA PHE A 560 9.66 10.41 -19.37
C PHE A 560 10.10 8.95 -19.35
N PHE A 561 10.98 8.59 -20.30
CA PHE A 561 11.45 7.24 -20.50
C PHE A 561 12.95 7.18 -20.75
N LEU A 562 13.60 6.31 -19.98
CA LEU A 562 15.03 6.08 -19.97
C LEU A 562 15.27 4.62 -20.34
N ARG A 563 16.01 4.39 -21.42
CA ARG A 563 16.62 3.08 -21.69
C ARG A 563 17.69 2.83 -20.65
N ARG A 564 17.81 1.56 -20.28
CA ARG A 564 18.91 1.00 -19.51
C ARG A 564 19.50 -0.14 -20.32
N ASP A 565 20.80 -0.11 -20.56
CA ASP A 565 21.51 -1.10 -21.34
C ASP A 565 22.77 -1.50 -20.56
N GLU A 566 22.81 -2.73 -20.03
CA GLU A 566 23.87 -3.26 -19.15
C GLU A 566 24.24 -2.33 -17.97
N ARG A 567 23.22 -1.68 -17.38
CA ARG A 567 23.25 -0.64 -16.30
C ARG A 567 23.49 0.81 -16.72
N GLU A 568 24.03 1.08 -17.91
CA GLU A 568 24.17 2.44 -18.44
C GLU A 568 22.81 2.99 -18.89
N PHE A 569 22.57 4.30 -18.73
CA PHE A 569 21.32 4.97 -19.08
C PHE A 569 21.41 5.74 -20.40
N ALA A 570 20.36 5.62 -21.24
CA ALA A 570 20.20 6.40 -22.45
C ALA A 570 18.78 7.02 -22.53
N PRO A 571 18.63 8.32 -22.86
CA PRO A 571 17.31 8.94 -23.00
C PRO A 571 16.56 8.38 -24.20
N ALA A 572 15.46 7.67 -23.96
CA ALA A 572 14.59 7.19 -25.04
C ALA A 572 13.71 8.33 -25.57
N GLY A 573 13.00 9.01 -24.67
CA GLY A 573 12.02 10.04 -25.00
C GLY A 573 11.10 10.36 -23.81
N GLN A 574 9.90 10.88 -24.08
CA GLN A 574 8.86 11.12 -23.09
C GLN A 574 7.42 11.19 -23.66
N LEU A 575 6.56 10.15 -23.55
CA LEU A 575 5.15 10.19 -24.03
C LEU A 575 4.28 11.23 -23.32
N VAL A 576 3.19 11.69 -23.97
CA VAL A 576 2.57 12.99 -23.64
C VAL A 576 1.07 13.09 -23.83
N SER A 577 0.52 14.07 -23.11
CA SER A 577 -0.69 14.76 -23.50
C SER A 577 -0.46 15.71 -24.70
N ARG A 578 -1.54 16.00 -25.41
CA ARG A 578 -1.82 17.06 -26.39
C ARG A 578 -3.17 17.72 -26.05
N GLU A 579 -3.69 17.44 -24.84
CA GLU A 579 -4.97 17.92 -24.34
C GLU A 579 -4.89 19.42 -24.10
N LYS A 580 -5.96 20.14 -24.45
CA LYS A 580 -6.03 21.57 -24.12
C LYS A 580 -6.60 21.72 -22.72
N SER A 581 -5.72 22.13 -21.81
CA SER A 581 -6.00 23.05 -20.71
C SER A 581 -7.40 23.67 -20.74
N GLY A 582 -8.24 23.37 -19.74
CA GLY A 582 -9.50 24.08 -19.48
C GLY A 582 -10.71 23.63 -20.31
N VAL A 583 -10.72 22.40 -20.83
CA VAL A 583 -11.97 21.78 -21.30
C VAL A 583 -12.79 21.35 -20.08
N ASP A 584 -13.98 21.91 -19.95
CA ASP A 584 -14.99 21.45 -18.99
C ASP A 584 -15.62 20.14 -19.49
N ASP A 585 -15.44 19.08 -18.71
CA ASP A 585 -15.96 17.73 -18.92
C ASP A 585 -17.26 17.47 -18.13
N ASN A 586 -17.83 18.51 -17.52
CA ASN A 586 -19.04 18.45 -16.69
C ASN A 586 -18.89 17.36 -15.62
N CYS A 587 -17.75 17.35 -14.92
CA CYS A 587 -17.48 16.43 -13.83
C CYS A 587 -18.44 16.69 -12.65
N ILE A 588 -18.90 15.61 -12.01
CA ILE A 588 -19.86 15.64 -10.89
C ILE A 588 -19.23 15.09 -9.59
N ALA A 589 -18.37 14.07 -9.70
CA ALA A 589 -17.79 13.33 -8.58
C ALA A 589 -16.28 13.13 -8.75
N SER A 590 -15.52 13.06 -7.66
CA SER A 590 -14.06 12.85 -7.66
C SER A 590 -13.32 13.78 -8.66
N CYS A 591 -13.68 15.06 -8.70
CA CYS A 591 -13.27 15.96 -9.79
C CYS A 591 -11.81 16.44 -9.75
N VAL A 592 -11.04 15.98 -8.77
CA VAL A 592 -9.58 16.14 -8.64
C VAL A 592 -8.94 14.77 -8.85
N ASP A 593 -7.93 14.68 -9.70
CA ASP A 593 -7.21 13.42 -9.96
C ASP A 593 -6.28 13.07 -8.77
N TRP A 594 -6.82 12.57 -7.65
CA TRP A 594 -6.09 12.45 -6.36
C TRP A 594 -4.89 11.50 -6.39
N TYR A 595 -5.02 10.30 -6.97
CA TYR A 595 -3.89 9.40 -7.26
C TYR A 595 -3.19 9.74 -8.60
N GLY A 596 -3.43 10.94 -9.12
CA GLY A 596 -2.97 11.45 -10.39
C GLY A 596 -3.75 10.93 -11.60
N ASN A 597 -3.40 11.45 -12.79
CA ASN A 597 -4.04 11.11 -14.07
C ASN A 597 -3.06 10.52 -15.10
N ALA A 598 -1.89 10.10 -14.65
CA ALA A 598 -0.76 9.80 -15.52
C ALA A 598 -0.06 8.51 -15.11
N ARG A 599 0.08 7.57 -16.06
CA ARG A 599 0.72 6.26 -15.86
C ARG A 599 1.43 5.80 -17.14
N PRO A 600 2.69 5.32 -17.06
CA PRO A 600 3.19 4.39 -18.06
C PRO A 600 2.45 3.05 -17.95
N ILE A 601 2.17 2.41 -19.08
CA ILE A 601 1.44 1.15 -19.15
C ILE A 601 2.25 0.20 -20.02
N PHE A 602 2.94 -0.71 -19.35
CA PHE A 602 3.83 -1.70 -19.92
C PHE A 602 3.07 -3.02 -20.08
N LEU A 603 2.61 -3.34 -21.29
CA LEU A 603 1.77 -4.52 -21.58
C LEU A 603 2.44 -5.38 -22.67
N ARG A 604 3.00 -6.55 -22.32
CA ARG A 604 3.77 -7.47 -23.19
C ARG A 604 5.02 -6.82 -23.79
N ASP A 605 5.07 -6.73 -25.11
CA ASP A 605 5.98 -5.91 -25.91
C ASP A 605 5.43 -4.47 -26.07
N ARG A 606 4.11 -4.29 -26.02
CA ARG A 606 3.39 -3.02 -26.24
C ARG A 606 3.42 -2.05 -25.05
N ILE A 607 3.10 -0.81 -25.37
CA ILE A 607 3.74 0.39 -24.83
C ILE A 607 2.71 1.52 -24.86
N PHE A 608 2.22 1.96 -23.71
CA PHE A 608 1.29 3.09 -23.66
C PHE A 608 1.63 4.07 -22.55
N ALA A 609 1.16 5.31 -22.71
CA ALA A 609 0.97 6.23 -21.60
C ALA A 609 -0.48 6.69 -21.56
N LEU A 610 -1.07 6.58 -20.38
CA LEU A 610 -2.25 7.33 -19.96
C LEU A 610 -1.78 8.70 -19.46
N MET A 611 -2.32 9.81 -19.98
CA MET A 611 -2.21 11.15 -19.40
C MET A 611 -3.53 11.90 -19.61
N GLY A 612 -4.24 12.22 -18.52
CA GLY A 612 -5.50 12.96 -18.59
C GLY A 612 -6.60 12.17 -19.32
N TYR A 613 -7.19 12.75 -20.36
CA TYR A 613 -8.17 12.07 -21.22
C TYR A 613 -7.58 11.45 -22.49
N GLU A 614 -6.26 11.25 -22.51
CA GLU A 614 -5.56 10.64 -23.63
C GLU A 614 -4.82 9.38 -23.21
N ILE A 615 -4.98 8.34 -24.02
CA ILE A 615 -4.08 7.19 -24.02
C ILE A 615 -3.38 7.13 -25.36
N VAL A 616 -2.08 6.89 -25.29
CA VAL A 616 -1.19 7.03 -26.44
C VAL A 616 -0.27 5.83 -26.47
N GLU A 617 -0.16 5.19 -27.63
CA GLU A 617 0.71 4.05 -27.86
C GLU A 617 2.04 4.52 -28.46
N GLY A 618 3.14 3.88 -28.04
CA GLY A 618 4.49 4.11 -28.56
C GLY A 618 5.15 2.83 -29.06
N GLU A 619 6.35 2.96 -29.63
CA GLU A 619 7.13 1.83 -30.14
C GLU A 619 8.63 2.16 -30.13
N MET A 620 9.46 1.31 -29.51
CA MET A 620 10.91 1.49 -29.50
C MET A 620 11.46 1.33 -30.92
N VAL A 621 12.24 2.31 -31.38
CA VAL A 621 12.99 2.23 -32.64
C VAL A 621 14.38 2.80 -32.43
N ASN A 622 15.40 1.95 -32.54
CA ASN A 622 16.81 2.31 -32.44
C ASN A 622 17.17 3.00 -31.10
N GLY A 623 16.68 2.49 -29.97
CA GLY A 623 16.93 3.04 -28.62
C GLY A 623 16.17 4.33 -28.29
N GLY A 624 15.76 5.09 -29.31
CA GLY A 624 14.79 6.17 -29.22
C GLY A 624 13.37 5.70 -29.53
N ILE A 625 12.42 6.63 -29.60
CA ILE A 625 11.01 6.26 -29.64
C ILE A 625 10.06 7.33 -30.19
N ARG A 626 9.01 6.83 -30.85
CA ARG A 626 7.91 7.57 -31.47
C ARG A 626 6.55 7.18 -30.90
N GLU A 627 5.62 8.12 -30.96
CA GLU A 627 4.18 7.88 -30.84
C GLU A 627 3.69 7.14 -32.10
N VAL A 628 2.94 6.05 -31.91
CA VAL A 628 2.34 5.25 -32.99
C VAL A 628 0.94 5.74 -33.30
N ARG A 629 0.10 5.84 -32.25
CA ARG A 629 -1.32 6.18 -32.33
C ARG A 629 -1.81 6.74 -31.00
N ARG A 630 -2.96 7.41 -31.02
CA ARG A 630 -3.52 8.15 -29.89
C ARG A 630 -5.04 8.04 -29.89
N ALA A 631 -5.61 7.66 -28.75
CA ALA A 631 -7.04 7.76 -28.49
C ALA A 631 -7.31 8.94 -27.54
N ARG A 632 -8.50 9.53 -27.69
CA ARG A 632 -9.06 10.52 -26.77
C ARG A 632 -10.39 9.99 -26.24
N PHE A 633 -10.52 9.84 -24.94
CA PHE A 633 -11.73 9.35 -24.28
C PHE A 633 -12.41 10.43 -23.43
N ASN A 634 -12.09 11.71 -23.67
CA ASN A 634 -12.82 12.82 -23.05
C ASN A 634 -14.32 12.73 -23.38
N PRO A 635 -15.22 13.04 -22.44
CA PRO A 635 -16.65 13.12 -22.73
C PRO A 635 -16.94 14.06 -23.92
N PRO A 636 -17.94 13.74 -24.76
CA PRO A 636 -18.32 14.60 -25.88
C PRO A 636 -18.98 15.88 -25.34
N VAL A 637 -18.36 17.03 -25.61
CA VAL A 637 -18.91 18.34 -25.25
C VAL A 637 -20.28 18.51 -25.89
N ARG A 638 -21.34 18.50 -25.07
CA ARG A 638 -22.69 18.88 -25.52
C ARG A 638 -22.63 20.33 -26.00
N ARG A 639 -22.59 20.52 -27.33
CA ARG A 639 -22.89 21.82 -27.92
C ARG A 639 -24.30 22.20 -27.47
N ALA A 640 -24.42 23.30 -26.73
CA ALA A 640 -25.71 23.90 -26.46
C ALA A 640 -26.43 24.10 -27.80
N SER A 641 -27.62 23.52 -27.93
CA SER A 641 -28.52 23.83 -29.02
C SER A 641 -28.79 25.32 -28.99
N ARG A 642 -28.53 26.02 -30.11
CA ARG A 642 -29.08 27.35 -30.27
C ARG A 642 -30.60 27.20 -30.31
N GLU A 643 -31.26 27.88 -29.38
CA GLU A 643 -32.66 28.23 -29.54
C GLU A 643 -32.71 29.34 -30.60
N ASP A 644 -33.45 29.08 -31.68
CA ASP A 644 -33.83 30.05 -32.74
C ASP A 644 -35.32 30.42 -32.54
#